data_AF-A0A6S6XC41-F1
#
_entry.id   AF-A0A6S6XC41-F1
#
_cell.length_a   1.000
_cell.length_b   1.000
_cell.length_c   1.000
_cell.angle_alpha   90.00
_cell.angle_beta   90.00
_cell.angle_gamma   90.00
#
_symmetry.space_group_name_H-M   'P 1'
#
loop_
_entity.id
_entity.type
_entity.pdbx_description
1 polymer ?
#
loop_
_entity_poly.entity_id
_entity_poly.type
_entity_poly.pdbx_seq_one_letter_code
_entity_poly.pdbx_strand_id
1 'polypeptide(L)'
;MKKTKGKVLSLILAGALVVSSFSSLNFASAASSRETGKLDFDDDEIYLVSQRNDTSKKVDLEELVGGSVTLETYDHEDASDMKYVSYTHDSGDRLVNIKEDSDNAILTVKKDVAGEEKVTVTYEGEYDRDDGRTVKVRGSKQITIHADVAGRTFLAKYVDPASFDPTERPDDIETAAVNDQYLDLGLYTVKGTGTDGIIADYLPVSTASYAKKDAEGNVVKDSNGNVVVNDSLLELDDDDDVFTNIAVATSAEAEAEAPNRIRLTTKLKQGDANDEFDLADTDKDTLKIKLLKTDSEGVILKGDNPFESSRTNYKVEIAKKWNTALMPTKPEKGKKHLETNSSPLEINKKGGKTYIAPDSVDWDDWEDSDKNVSQSISGYEVVSDYSVTVKGGNVGNIKVNGNSGNVTVDGGTVGDIKAAIVEIEGGSVGTIKDKAKSVSVSGGKVKAIDASDDYSNTPDGSNDKKGTPVDISGGTITGDVEGWTVTIDSEDEDVPTSIGGNVTANNDDNDDDETVKVSSSSGANVEVKGIVKGAVTLEDDNVTVGTVDADYNYTTTFDGFNGKVGTLRGTDNQEVDVQGDSKVTLSKKLVADSVTVEDGSKLTIPEGTIGSVDGEGTLAVPAGKLFIEDSFDEATLQLTEGLVVGATAFQSYDNTVDVDDVNTLGYTLEKKSVNDDVDKFVIKDVKFAGLSFDKSNVSVAKGYDTTLTVANYPDGTALPADAQIEWYIDANDDYFQMTVEGNTATVKVLDYSKDYASDNKATVTATVVDANGNTLTDEDGNAYVEATANLTATALPESKLTLDTKSVTIGTGNIYQFLAKSSTDAAITAASSDTQIATVDEINPNDPRGHKFQIAAVAEGKATITVTDANGATGSIAVTVAKVNGTLKADTTSYTMAPGNIYDVKFSVTGTTATPVVTCNGKVVSVAPRGNGVYRITGVTPGTAYVQATVGATHVTVTVKVVAGAAASGVKGNNVSVLR
;
A
#
# COMPACT_ATOMS: atom_id res chain seq x y z
N MET A 1 -15.33 -15.47 -40.77
CA MET A 1 -15.22 -13.99 -40.76
C MET A 1 -16.22 -13.51 -39.72
N LYS A 2 -15.92 -12.75 -38.67
CA LYS A 2 -14.83 -11.83 -38.38
C LYS A 2 -14.21 -12.17 -37.01
N LYS A 3 -12.89 -12.00 -36.93
CA LYS A 3 -12.06 -11.98 -35.72
C LYS A 3 -12.22 -10.65 -34.98
N THR A 4 -11.69 -10.63 -33.74
CA THR A 4 -11.12 -9.48 -32.99
C THR A 4 -12.08 -8.42 -32.45
N LYS A 5 -12.54 -8.60 -31.20
CA LYS A 5 -12.83 -7.53 -30.21
C LYS A 5 -12.77 -8.07 -28.77
N GLY A 6 -11.58 -8.43 -28.28
CA GLY A 6 -11.39 -8.99 -26.94
C GLY A 6 -10.07 -8.60 -26.27
N LYS A 7 -9.57 -7.39 -26.56
CA LYS A 7 -8.32 -6.85 -25.98
C LYS A 7 -8.38 -5.35 -25.63
N VAL A 8 -9.57 -4.78 -25.42
CA VAL A 8 -9.72 -3.36 -25.02
C VAL A 8 -10.75 -3.21 -23.89
N LEU A 9 -10.75 -4.14 -22.93
CA LEU A 9 -11.55 -4.00 -21.70
C LEU A 9 -10.71 -4.02 -20.41
N SER A 10 -9.45 -4.47 -20.44
CA SER A 10 -8.56 -4.42 -19.27
C SER A 10 -7.66 -3.17 -19.22
N LEU A 11 -7.91 -2.17 -20.07
CA LEU A 11 -7.22 -0.87 -20.04
C LEU A 11 -8.14 0.28 -19.59
N ILE A 12 -9.41 -0.02 -19.28
CA ILE A 12 -10.37 0.95 -18.74
C ILE A 12 -10.62 0.73 -17.24
N LEU A 13 -10.05 -0.33 -16.64
CA LEU A 13 -10.23 -0.64 -15.22
C LEU A 13 -8.97 -0.39 -14.35
N ALA A 14 -7.97 0.32 -14.88
CA ALA A 14 -6.74 0.70 -14.16
C ALA A 14 -6.51 2.22 -14.15
N GLY A 15 -7.59 3.00 -14.18
CA GLY A 15 -7.54 4.46 -14.27
C GLY A 15 -8.56 5.19 -13.39
N ALA A 16 -9.04 4.57 -12.31
CA ALA A 16 -10.03 5.16 -11.40
C ALA A 16 -9.49 5.44 -9.98
N LEU A 17 -8.19 5.33 -9.74
CA LEU A 17 -7.55 5.62 -8.44
C LEU A 17 -6.26 6.42 -8.65
N VAL A 18 -6.37 7.57 -9.33
CA VAL A 18 -5.47 8.75 -9.23
C VAL A 18 -6.22 9.93 -9.87
N VAL A 19 -7.32 10.40 -9.26
CA VAL A 19 -7.83 11.77 -9.52
C VAL A 19 -8.64 12.22 -8.28
N SER A 20 -7.96 12.61 -7.21
CA SER A 20 -8.57 13.50 -6.20
C SER A 20 -7.56 14.38 -5.47
N SER A 21 -6.35 14.55 -6.03
CA SER A 21 -5.37 15.47 -5.49
C SER A 21 -4.49 15.94 -6.66
N PHE A 22 -4.61 17.22 -7.00
CA PHE A 22 -3.74 18.13 -7.78
C PHE A 22 -4.58 19.14 -8.59
N SER A 23 -4.87 20.22 -7.87
CA SER A 23 -5.08 21.63 -8.22
C SER A 23 -5.10 22.04 -9.71
N SER A 24 -6.17 22.74 -10.11
CA SER A 24 -6.12 23.67 -11.25
C SER A 24 -6.08 25.11 -10.73
N LEU A 25 -4.87 25.66 -10.59
CA LEU A 25 -4.64 27.10 -10.37
C LEU A 25 -4.15 27.76 -11.67
N ASN A 26 -4.71 28.95 -11.89
CA ASN A 26 -4.32 30.07 -12.76
C ASN A 26 -4.70 30.04 -14.25
N PHE A 27 -5.72 30.84 -14.62
CA PHE A 27 -5.54 32.16 -15.28
C PHE A 27 -6.79 33.04 -15.12
N ALA A 28 -6.55 34.33 -14.91
CA ALA A 28 -7.49 35.40 -14.56
C ALA A 28 -8.69 35.61 -15.50
N SER A 29 -9.89 35.83 -14.94
CA SER A 29 -10.67 37.07 -15.01
C SER A 29 -12.08 36.85 -14.43
N ALA A 30 -12.52 37.72 -13.53
CA ALA A 30 -13.84 37.75 -12.88
C ALA A 30 -14.20 36.48 -12.09
N ALA A 31 -13.42 36.21 -11.04
CA ALA A 31 -13.65 35.08 -10.15
C ALA A 31 -14.72 35.43 -9.11
N SER A 32 -15.82 34.68 -9.09
CA SER A 32 -16.40 34.29 -7.80
C SER A 32 -15.33 33.40 -7.13
N SER A 33 -14.73 33.86 -6.04
CA SER A 33 -13.81 33.06 -5.21
C SER A 33 -14.58 31.83 -4.71
N ARG A 34 -14.22 30.66 -5.25
CA ARG A 34 -14.73 29.37 -4.80
C ARG A 34 -13.59 28.60 -4.19
N GLU A 35 -13.81 28.12 -2.97
CA GLU A 35 -12.85 27.37 -2.19
C GLU A 35 -13.34 25.94 -1.95
N THR A 36 -12.41 25.09 -1.54
CA THR A 36 -12.69 23.71 -1.14
C THR A 36 -12.67 23.62 0.37
N GLY A 37 -13.67 22.96 0.94
CA GLY A 37 -13.75 22.66 2.38
C GLY A 37 -13.89 21.16 2.62
N LYS A 38 -13.68 20.73 3.86
CA LYS A 38 -13.91 19.36 4.33
C LYS A 38 -15.38 19.23 4.72
N LEU A 39 -16.11 18.39 3.98
CA LEU A 39 -17.48 18.04 4.34
C LEU A 39 -17.41 16.89 5.33
N ASP A 40 -18.06 17.03 6.49
CA ASP A 40 -18.12 15.96 7.48
C ASP A 40 -19.55 15.51 7.78
N PHE A 41 -19.63 14.25 8.20
CA PHE A 41 -20.84 13.50 8.54
C PHE A 41 -20.48 12.61 9.73
N ASP A 42 -21.33 12.53 10.74
CA ASP A 42 -21.13 11.65 11.90
C ASP A 42 -21.12 10.16 11.46
N ASP A 43 -22.00 9.79 10.53
CA ASP A 43 -22.09 8.45 9.96
C ASP A 43 -21.86 8.47 8.44
N ASP A 44 -20.85 7.76 7.94
CA ASP A 44 -20.54 7.63 6.51
C ASP A 44 -21.02 6.29 5.90
N GLU A 45 -21.51 5.37 6.73
CA GLU A 45 -22.12 4.11 6.31
C GLU A 45 -23.58 3.99 6.82
N ILE A 46 -24.53 3.85 5.89
CA ILE A 46 -25.97 3.92 6.19
C ILE A 46 -26.66 2.63 5.77
N TYR A 47 -27.45 2.04 6.68
CA TYR A 47 -28.24 0.84 6.42
C TYR A 47 -29.73 1.15 6.28
N LEU A 48 -30.26 0.96 5.07
CA LEU A 48 -31.63 1.31 4.71
C LEU A 48 -32.46 0.08 4.32
N VAL A 49 -33.78 0.25 4.29
CA VAL A 49 -34.72 -0.75 3.78
C VAL A 49 -35.46 -0.24 2.55
N SER A 50 -35.56 -1.08 1.52
CA SER A 50 -36.41 -0.85 0.36
C SER A 50 -37.76 -1.55 0.51
N GLN A 51 -38.83 -0.87 0.09
CA GLN A 51 -40.17 -1.44 0.10
C GLN A 51 -40.41 -2.21 -1.20
N ARG A 52 -41.13 -3.35 -1.15
CA ARG A 52 -41.34 -4.23 -2.32
C ARG A 52 -42.11 -3.57 -3.47
N ASN A 53 -43.11 -2.75 -3.14
CA ASN A 53 -44.11 -2.28 -4.11
C ASN A 53 -43.97 -0.81 -4.48
N ASP A 54 -43.48 0.00 -3.54
CA ASP A 54 -43.50 1.46 -3.60
C ASP A 54 -42.12 2.03 -3.28
N THR A 55 -41.78 3.16 -3.90
CA THR A 55 -40.59 3.95 -3.52
C THR A 55 -40.79 4.45 -2.09
N SER A 56 -39.70 4.60 -1.34
CA SER A 56 -39.79 5.12 0.02
C SER A 56 -40.37 6.52 0.09
N LYS A 57 -40.73 6.94 1.30
CA LYS A 57 -40.95 8.36 1.60
C LYS A 57 -39.64 9.14 1.44
N LYS A 58 -39.80 10.45 1.29
CA LYS A 58 -38.72 11.44 1.29
C LYS A 58 -38.20 11.59 2.71
N VAL A 59 -36.90 11.44 2.90
CA VAL A 59 -36.22 11.63 4.19
C VAL A 59 -35.04 12.56 3.98
N ASP A 60 -34.76 13.42 4.95
CA ASP A 60 -33.58 14.28 4.90
C ASP A 60 -32.32 13.42 5.06
N LEU A 61 -31.31 13.63 4.23
CA LEU A 61 -30.05 12.90 4.34
C LEU A 61 -29.35 13.22 5.67
N GLU A 62 -29.48 14.45 6.17
CA GLU A 62 -28.92 14.88 7.45
C GLU A 62 -29.40 13.98 8.60
N GLU A 63 -30.68 13.59 8.61
CA GLU A 63 -31.24 12.66 9.61
C GLU A 63 -30.67 11.22 9.51
N LEU A 64 -30.06 10.87 8.38
CA LEU A 64 -29.51 9.53 8.12
C LEU A 64 -28.00 9.44 8.33
N VAL A 65 -27.31 10.58 8.40
CA VAL A 65 -25.85 10.68 8.59
C VAL A 65 -25.48 11.16 9.99
N GLY A 66 -26.30 10.81 10.98
CA GLY A 66 -26.13 11.14 12.40
C GLY A 66 -26.72 12.48 12.87
N GLY A 67 -27.29 13.28 11.97
CA GLY A 67 -28.04 14.49 12.32
C GLY A 67 -27.26 15.81 12.23
N SER A 68 -25.98 15.76 11.86
CA SER A 68 -25.14 16.91 11.55
C SER A 68 -24.54 16.81 10.16
N VAL A 69 -24.57 17.92 9.42
CA VAL A 69 -23.75 18.12 8.22
C VAL A 69 -22.95 19.39 8.41
N THR A 70 -21.64 19.24 8.63
CA THR A 70 -20.72 20.37 8.77
C THR A 70 -19.86 20.49 7.52
N LEU A 71 -19.62 21.73 7.09
CA LEU A 71 -18.63 22.01 6.05
C LEU A 71 -17.61 22.93 6.67
N GLU A 72 -16.53 22.32 7.04
CA GLU A 72 -15.40 22.98 7.61
C GLU A 72 -14.58 23.57 6.45
N THR A 73 -14.26 24.85 6.54
CA THR A 73 -13.29 25.45 5.61
C THR A 73 -11.93 24.82 5.85
N TYR A 74 -10.95 25.08 4.98
CA TYR A 74 -9.60 24.61 5.30
C TYR A 74 -9.14 25.29 6.61
N ASP A 75 -9.53 26.54 6.87
CA ASP A 75 -9.17 27.27 8.10
C ASP A 75 -9.93 26.78 9.36
N HIS A 76 -10.55 25.59 9.31
CA HIS A 76 -11.36 24.96 10.37
C HIS A 76 -12.50 25.78 10.96
N GLU A 77 -12.91 26.82 10.23
CA GLU A 77 -14.11 27.56 10.51
C GLU A 77 -15.33 26.90 9.84
N ASP A 78 -16.45 26.87 10.55
CA ASP A 78 -17.71 26.36 10.04
C ASP A 78 -18.27 27.27 8.94
N ALA A 79 -18.49 26.71 7.75
CA ALA A 79 -19.22 27.40 6.70
C ALA A 79 -20.70 27.56 7.08
N SER A 80 -21.21 28.77 6.89
CA SER A 80 -22.61 29.11 7.11
C SER A 80 -23.47 28.88 5.86
N ASP A 81 -24.80 28.99 5.99
CA ASP A 81 -25.76 28.90 4.88
C ASP A 81 -25.59 27.65 4.00
N MET A 82 -25.44 26.51 4.67
CA MET A 82 -25.22 25.21 4.05
C MET A 82 -26.33 24.81 3.07
N LYS A 83 -25.90 24.41 1.87
CA LYS A 83 -26.79 24.03 0.78
C LYS A 83 -26.29 22.78 0.06
N TYR A 84 -27.16 21.81 -0.11
CA TYR A 84 -26.91 20.65 -0.96
C TYR A 84 -26.76 21.06 -2.44
N VAL A 85 -25.72 20.55 -3.10
CA VAL A 85 -25.41 20.85 -4.50
C VAL A 85 -25.75 19.66 -5.41
N SER A 86 -25.22 18.49 -5.09
CA SER A 86 -25.31 17.31 -5.95
C SER A 86 -24.88 16.03 -5.24
N TYR A 87 -25.24 14.90 -5.83
CA TYR A 87 -24.61 13.62 -5.54
C TYR A 87 -24.13 12.97 -6.85
N THR A 88 -23.03 12.24 -6.77
CA THR A 88 -22.49 11.43 -7.85
C THR A 88 -22.49 9.97 -7.43
N HIS A 89 -22.94 9.10 -8.34
CA HIS A 89 -22.82 7.66 -8.15
C HIS A 89 -21.41 7.22 -8.51
N ASP A 90 -20.68 6.70 -7.54
CA ASP A 90 -19.30 6.25 -7.72
C ASP A 90 -19.26 4.79 -8.16
N SER A 91 -19.96 3.92 -7.42
CA SER A 91 -20.06 2.48 -7.72
C SER A 91 -21.25 1.80 -7.02
N GLY A 92 -21.57 0.56 -7.41
CA GLY A 92 -22.62 -0.26 -6.79
C GLY A 92 -23.97 -0.30 -7.52
N ASP A 93 -25.02 -0.71 -6.81
CA ASP A 93 -26.29 -1.19 -7.36
C ASP A 93 -27.36 -0.12 -7.63
N ARG A 94 -27.02 1.17 -7.40
CA ARG A 94 -27.92 2.32 -7.63
C ARG A 94 -29.25 2.17 -6.89
N LEU A 95 -29.18 2.12 -5.57
CA LEU A 95 -30.26 1.89 -4.62
C LEU A 95 -31.10 3.14 -4.38
N VAL A 96 -30.47 4.33 -4.34
CA VAL A 96 -31.13 5.57 -3.90
C VAL A 96 -31.26 6.61 -5.02
N ASN A 97 -31.95 7.69 -4.69
CA ASN A 97 -31.98 8.93 -5.44
C ASN A 97 -32.04 10.11 -4.45
N ILE A 98 -31.05 11.00 -4.52
CA ILE A 98 -30.94 12.20 -3.69
C ILE A 98 -31.28 13.43 -4.55
N LYS A 99 -32.14 14.32 -4.04
CA LYS A 99 -32.58 15.54 -4.72
C LYS A 99 -32.59 16.71 -3.76
N GLU A 100 -32.26 17.88 -4.30
CA GLU A 100 -32.42 19.15 -3.60
C GLU A 100 -33.91 19.46 -3.38
N ASP A 101 -34.28 19.80 -2.15
CA ASP A 101 -35.59 20.36 -1.78
C ASP A 101 -35.36 21.41 -0.68
N SER A 102 -35.58 22.70 -0.98
CA SER A 102 -35.33 23.80 -0.05
C SER A 102 -33.93 23.76 0.60
N ASP A 103 -32.90 23.65 -0.23
CA ASP A 103 -31.46 23.58 0.15
C ASP A 103 -31.02 22.28 0.85
N ASN A 104 -31.95 21.41 1.26
CA ASN A 104 -31.64 20.12 1.89
C ASN A 104 -31.48 18.99 0.87
N ALA A 105 -30.73 17.96 1.25
CA ALA A 105 -30.52 16.76 0.47
C ALA A 105 -31.60 15.71 0.80
N ILE A 106 -32.66 15.63 0.00
CA ILE A 106 -33.74 14.67 0.25
C ILE A 106 -33.45 13.34 -0.44
N LEU A 107 -33.30 12.29 0.36
CA LEU A 107 -33.06 10.92 -0.06
C LEU A 107 -34.38 10.15 -0.25
N THR A 108 -34.40 9.29 -1.29
CA THR A 108 -35.46 8.29 -1.53
C THR A 108 -34.84 6.96 -1.93
N VAL A 109 -35.26 5.88 -1.28
CA VAL A 109 -34.87 4.50 -1.61
C VAL A 109 -35.79 3.97 -2.69
N LYS A 110 -35.22 3.42 -3.77
CA LYS A 110 -36.00 2.81 -4.86
C LYS A 110 -36.74 1.58 -4.34
N LYS A 111 -37.81 1.19 -5.04
CA LYS A 111 -38.57 -0.01 -4.68
C LYS A 111 -37.85 -1.28 -5.09
N ASP A 112 -37.96 -2.31 -4.25
CA ASP A 112 -37.49 -3.67 -4.50
C ASP A 112 -36.00 -3.80 -4.88
N VAL A 113 -35.16 -2.94 -4.29
CA VAL A 113 -33.71 -2.94 -4.51
C VAL A 113 -32.96 -3.48 -3.29
N ALA A 114 -31.89 -4.22 -3.52
CA ALA A 114 -30.96 -4.60 -2.48
C ALA A 114 -29.52 -4.60 -3.02
N GLY A 115 -28.55 -4.36 -2.15
CA GLY A 115 -27.14 -4.28 -2.49
C GLY A 115 -26.43 -3.15 -1.75
N GLU A 116 -25.28 -2.74 -2.28
CA GLU A 116 -24.45 -1.64 -1.79
C GLU A 116 -24.35 -0.55 -2.87
N GLU A 117 -24.37 0.72 -2.48
CA GLU A 117 -24.11 1.87 -3.35
C GLU A 117 -23.19 2.87 -2.67
N LYS A 118 -22.07 3.21 -3.32
CA LYS A 118 -21.19 4.30 -2.88
C LYS A 118 -21.51 5.56 -3.67
N VAL A 119 -21.78 6.65 -2.96
CA VAL A 119 -22.09 7.95 -3.56
C VAL A 119 -21.24 9.05 -2.94
N THR A 120 -20.75 9.96 -3.77
CA THR A 120 -20.13 11.20 -3.30
C THR A 120 -21.19 12.29 -3.23
N VAL A 121 -21.38 12.86 -2.05
CA VAL A 121 -22.32 13.95 -1.78
C VAL A 121 -21.55 15.27 -1.72
N THR A 122 -22.10 16.33 -2.30
CA THR A 122 -21.47 17.65 -2.36
C THR A 122 -22.40 18.70 -1.75
N TYR A 123 -21.86 19.49 -0.81
CA TYR A 123 -22.49 20.67 -0.25
C TYR A 123 -21.70 21.94 -0.60
N GLU A 124 -22.36 23.09 -0.57
CA GLU A 124 -21.78 24.43 -0.68
C GLU A 124 -22.24 25.25 0.52
N GLY A 125 -21.34 26.00 1.13
CA GLY A 125 -21.61 26.98 2.18
C GLY A 125 -20.94 28.32 1.87
N GLU A 126 -21.16 29.30 2.74
CA GLU A 126 -20.56 30.63 2.67
C GLU A 126 -19.71 30.90 3.92
N TYR A 127 -18.52 31.45 3.70
CA TYR A 127 -17.56 31.79 4.74
C TYR A 127 -17.12 33.24 4.58
N ASP A 128 -17.12 34.00 5.67
CA ASP A 128 -16.64 35.37 5.72
C ASP A 128 -15.20 35.38 6.19
N ARG A 129 -14.26 35.75 5.31
CA ARG A 129 -12.85 35.87 5.67
C ARG A 129 -12.56 37.11 6.52
N ASP A 130 -11.46 37.07 7.24
CA ASP A 130 -10.93 38.20 8.02
C ASP A 130 -10.62 39.44 7.17
N ASP A 131 -10.33 39.25 5.88
CA ASP A 131 -10.17 40.34 4.91
C ASP A 131 -11.49 41.01 4.46
N GLY A 132 -12.62 40.60 5.04
CA GLY A 132 -13.96 41.14 4.80
C GLY A 132 -14.64 40.64 3.52
N ARG A 133 -14.11 39.60 2.86
CA ARG A 133 -14.72 38.99 1.67
C ARG A 133 -15.46 37.70 2.03
N THR A 134 -16.73 37.62 1.63
CA THR A 134 -17.50 36.36 1.63
C THR A 134 -17.10 35.49 0.43
N VAL A 135 -16.78 34.23 0.69
CA VAL A 135 -16.40 33.24 -0.32
C VAL A 135 -17.31 32.03 -0.25
N LYS A 136 -17.46 31.33 -1.38
CA LYS A 136 -18.25 30.09 -1.46
C LYS A 136 -17.34 28.89 -1.27
N VAL A 137 -17.62 28.08 -0.27
CA VAL A 137 -16.85 26.88 0.07
C VAL A 137 -17.62 25.65 -0.42
N ARG A 138 -16.94 24.67 -1.01
CA ARG A 138 -17.54 23.40 -1.43
C ARG A 138 -16.77 22.24 -0.87
N GLY A 139 -17.47 21.33 -0.20
CA GLY A 139 -16.92 20.06 0.26
C GLY A 139 -17.63 18.88 -0.38
N SER A 140 -16.96 17.74 -0.43
CA SER A 140 -17.57 16.49 -0.88
C SER A 140 -17.05 15.33 -0.05
N LYS A 141 -17.96 14.47 0.40
CA LYS A 141 -17.65 13.26 1.17
C LYS A 141 -18.38 12.08 0.55
N GLN A 142 -17.71 10.93 0.51
CA GLN A 142 -18.31 9.69 0.06
C GLN A 142 -19.09 9.07 1.23
N ILE A 143 -20.28 8.56 0.94
CA ILE A 143 -21.05 7.72 1.85
C ILE A 143 -21.33 6.37 1.20
N THR A 144 -21.34 5.32 2.01
CA THR A 144 -21.70 3.96 1.61
C THR A 144 -23.11 3.66 2.08
N ILE A 145 -24.00 3.29 1.15
CA ILE A 145 -25.41 3.02 1.44
C ILE A 145 -25.68 1.56 1.16
N HIS A 146 -26.17 0.85 2.16
CA HIS A 146 -26.68 -0.51 2.06
C HIS A 146 -28.20 -0.48 2.02
N ALA A 147 -28.80 -1.30 1.17
CA ALA A 147 -30.24 -1.51 1.20
C ALA A 147 -30.58 -3.00 1.14
N ASP A 148 -31.53 -3.41 1.97
CA ASP A 148 -32.16 -4.73 1.90
C ASP A 148 -33.68 -4.57 1.69
N VAL A 149 -34.34 -5.59 1.13
CA VAL A 149 -35.78 -5.50 0.86
C VAL A 149 -36.60 -5.91 2.08
N ALA A 150 -37.51 -5.04 2.51
CA ALA A 150 -38.40 -5.28 3.65
C ALA A 150 -39.09 -6.66 3.57
N GLY A 151 -38.93 -7.43 4.63
CA GLY A 151 -39.51 -8.75 4.79
C GLY A 151 -39.02 -9.82 3.80
N ARG A 152 -37.93 -9.56 3.06
CA ARG A 152 -37.17 -10.62 2.37
C ARG A 152 -36.11 -11.14 3.31
N THR A 153 -36.07 -12.46 3.46
CA THR A 153 -35.03 -13.11 4.24
C THR A 153 -33.73 -13.25 3.45
N PHE A 154 -32.59 -13.27 4.13
CA PHE A 154 -31.28 -13.50 3.53
C PHE A 154 -30.38 -14.29 4.49
N LEU A 155 -29.28 -14.84 3.98
CA LEU A 155 -28.25 -15.50 4.78
C LEU A 155 -27.04 -14.60 4.97
N ALA A 156 -26.49 -14.64 6.17
CA ALA A 156 -25.30 -13.92 6.58
C ALA A 156 -24.52 -14.76 7.60
N LYS A 157 -23.40 -14.24 8.11
CA LYS A 157 -22.67 -14.84 9.22
C LYS A 157 -23.61 -15.04 10.42
N TYR A 158 -23.52 -16.19 11.05
CA TYR A 158 -24.28 -16.44 12.27
C TYR A 158 -23.72 -15.62 13.44
N VAL A 159 -24.59 -14.82 14.06
CA VAL A 159 -24.32 -14.10 15.31
C VAL A 159 -25.17 -14.71 16.41
N ASP A 160 -24.56 -14.92 17.59
CA ASP A 160 -25.28 -15.39 18.77
C ASP A 160 -26.39 -14.39 19.13
N PRO A 161 -27.64 -14.82 19.34
CA PRO A 161 -28.73 -13.94 19.74
C PRO A 161 -28.44 -13.05 20.96
N ALA A 162 -27.55 -13.46 21.88
CA ALA A 162 -27.15 -12.66 23.03
C ALA A 162 -26.22 -11.48 22.68
N SER A 163 -25.54 -11.54 21.52
CA SER A 163 -24.59 -10.55 21.02
C SER A 163 -25.07 -9.88 19.72
N PHE A 164 -26.29 -10.18 19.29
CA PHE A 164 -26.86 -9.65 18.05
C PHE A 164 -27.41 -8.24 18.29
N ASP A 165 -26.79 -7.25 17.65
CA ASP A 165 -27.31 -5.90 17.55
C ASP A 165 -28.27 -5.82 16.34
N PRO A 166 -29.55 -5.50 16.53
CA PRO A 166 -30.49 -5.40 15.43
C PRO A 166 -30.30 -4.14 14.57
N THR A 167 -29.56 -3.11 15.03
CA THR A 167 -29.27 -1.92 14.22
C THR A 167 -28.07 -2.11 13.28
N GLU A 168 -27.24 -3.13 13.52
CA GLU A 168 -26.11 -3.46 12.68
C GLU A 168 -26.45 -4.62 11.73
N ARG A 169 -26.10 -4.46 10.44
CA ARG A 169 -26.26 -5.56 9.48
C ARG A 169 -25.28 -6.68 9.83
N PRO A 170 -25.72 -7.94 9.96
CA PRO A 170 -24.78 -9.06 10.10
C PRO A 170 -23.75 -9.10 8.96
N ASP A 171 -22.49 -9.39 9.31
CA ASP A 171 -21.41 -9.61 8.35
C ASP A 171 -21.82 -10.62 7.26
N ASP A 172 -21.26 -10.47 6.07
CA ASP A 172 -21.39 -11.47 5.02
C ASP A 172 -20.83 -12.84 5.44
N ILE A 173 -21.26 -13.89 4.73
CA ILE A 173 -20.88 -15.27 5.04
C ILE A 173 -19.35 -15.44 5.00
N GLU A 174 -18.76 -15.81 6.15
CA GLU A 174 -17.34 -16.14 6.24
C GLU A 174 -17.02 -17.53 5.66
N THR A 175 -15.74 -17.77 5.37
CA THR A 175 -15.23 -19.10 4.99
C THR A 175 -14.82 -19.90 6.23
N ALA A 176 -15.06 -21.21 6.18
CA ALA A 176 -14.59 -22.14 7.19
C ALA A 176 -13.10 -22.46 7.01
N ALA A 177 -12.42 -22.72 8.12
CA ALA A 177 -11.08 -23.29 8.14
C ALA A 177 -11.11 -24.80 7.85
N VAL A 178 -9.97 -25.34 7.40
CA VAL A 178 -9.84 -26.79 7.12
C VAL A 178 -10.00 -27.66 8.38
N ASN A 179 -9.89 -27.06 9.55
CA ASN A 179 -10.04 -27.69 10.86
C ASN A 179 -11.25 -27.16 11.65
N ASP A 180 -12.17 -26.43 11.01
CA ASP A 180 -13.47 -26.15 11.59
C ASP A 180 -14.41 -27.36 11.42
N GLN A 181 -15.13 -27.70 12.48
CA GLN A 181 -16.16 -28.75 12.41
C GLN A 181 -17.40 -28.27 11.63
N TYR A 182 -17.69 -26.97 11.72
CA TYR A 182 -18.93 -26.39 11.23
C TYR A 182 -18.70 -25.04 10.58
N LEU A 183 -19.50 -24.74 9.55
CA LEU A 183 -19.77 -23.38 9.09
C LEU A 183 -21.20 -23.02 9.51
N ASP A 184 -21.34 -22.03 10.37
CA ASP A 184 -22.63 -21.57 10.88
C ASP A 184 -23.11 -20.32 10.13
N LEU A 185 -24.32 -20.39 9.60
CA LEU A 185 -25.00 -19.31 8.87
C LEU A 185 -26.24 -18.87 9.66
N GLY A 186 -26.51 -17.57 9.67
CA GLY A 186 -27.72 -17.01 10.26
C GLY A 186 -28.74 -16.65 9.19
N LEU A 187 -30.02 -16.95 9.44
CA LEU A 187 -31.13 -16.46 8.64
C LEU A 187 -31.70 -15.19 9.24
N TYR A 188 -31.73 -14.13 8.46
CA TYR A 188 -32.16 -12.80 8.89
C TYR A 188 -33.24 -12.24 7.96
N THR A 189 -33.97 -11.26 8.44
CA THR A 189 -34.82 -10.37 7.66
C THR A 189 -34.59 -8.94 8.11
N VAL A 190 -34.90 -7.98 7.25
CA VAL A 190 -34.91 -6.56 7.60
C VAL A 190 -36.35 -6.06 7.69
N LYS A 191 -36.61 -5.14 8.63
CA LYS A 191 -37.80 -4.29 8.65
C LYS A 191 -37.39 -2.81 8.66
N GLY A 192 -38.32 -1.96 8.27
CA GLY A 192 -38.14 -0.51 8.32
C GLY A 192 -38.64 0.07 9.63
N THR A 193 -37.83 0.90 10.28
CA THR A 193 -38.19 1.64 11.50
C THR A 193 -38.19 3.15 11.26
N GLY A 194 -38.55 3.92 12.29
CA GLY A 194 -38.72 5.38 12.21
C GLY A 194 -40.09 5.82 11.64
N THR A 195 -40.34 7.14 11.62
CA THR A 195 -41.56 7.75 11.07
C THR A 195 -41.74 7.49 9.57
N ASP A 196 -40.62 7.28 8.88
CA ASP A 196 -40.58 7.11 7.44
C ASP A 196 -40.35 5.67 6.98
N GLY A 197 -40.03 4.77 7.91
CA GLY A 197 -40.01 3.32 7.69
C GLY A 197 -38.91 2.87 6.73
N ILE A 198 -37.76 3.57 6.72
CA ILE A 198 -36.63 3.30 5.83
C ILE A 198 -35.33 2.94 6.55
N ILE A 199 -35.22 3.16 7.86
CA ILE A 199 -34.04 2.77 8.64
C ILE A 199 -34.10 1.25 8.84
N ALA A 200 -33.00 0.56 8.55
CA ALA A 200 -32.96 -0.90 8.66
C ALA A 200 -32.90 -1.34 10.13
N ASP A 201 -33.74 -2.31 10.49
CA ASP A 201 -33.68 -3.04 11.76
C ASP A 201 -33.71 -4.54 11.41
N TYR A 202 -32.63 -5.23 11.71
CA TYR A 202 -32.39 -6.62 11.35
C TYR A 202 -32.92 -7.55 12.43
N LEU A 203 -33.57 -8.63 12.01
CA LEU A 203 -34.21 -9.59 12.91
C LEU A 203 -33.83 -11.03 12.54
N PRO A 204 -33.47 -11.87 13.53
CA PRO A 204 -33.23 -13.29 13.30
C PRO A 204 -34.54 -14.01 12.97
N VAL A 205 -34.53 -14.86 11.95
CA VAL A 205 -35.70 -15.62 11.50
C VAL A 205 -35.51 -17.11 11.76
N SER A 206 -36.51 -17.76 12.36
CA SER A 206 -36.43 -19.17 12.71
C SER A 206 -36.24 -20.09 11.49
N THR A 207 -35.31 -21.03 11.59
CA THR A 207 -35.02 -22.03 10.55
C THR A 207 -35.89 -23.29 10.64
N ALA A 208 -36.80 -23.37 11.62
CA ALA A 208 -37.65 -24.54 11.85
C ALA A 208 -38.54 -24.92 10.64
N SER A 209 -38.85 -23.97 9.77
CA SER A 209 -39.62 -24.21 8.54
C SER A 209 -38.89 -25.07 7.51
N TYR A 210 -37.55 -25.16 7.59
CA TYR A 210 -36.73 -25.99 6.71
C TYR A 210 -36.62 -27.44 7.20
N ALA A 211 -37.11 -27.77 8.39
CA ALA A 211 -37.13 -29.14 8.89
C ALA A 211 -38.12 -30.01 8.11
N LYS A 212 -37.70 -31.22 7.76
CA LYS A 212 -38.54 -32.23 7.12
C LYS A 212 -39.60 -32.72 8.12
N LYS A 213 -40.85 -32.82 7.66
CA LYS A 213 -41.98 -33.33 8.45
C LYS A 213 -42.50 -34.64 7.87
N ASP A 214 -42.93 -35.55 8.73
CA ASP A 214 -43.64 -36.78 8.34
C ASP A 214 -45.10 -36.48 7.94
N ALA A 215 -45.86 -37.52 7.58
CA ALA A 215 -47.26 -37.38 7.17
C ALA A 215 -48.17 -36.88 8.31
N GLU A 216 -47.74 -37.06 9.55
CA GLU A 216 -48.40 -36.65 10.78
C GLU A 216 -47.97 -35.25 11.25
N GLY A 217 -47.00 -34.62 10.58
CA GLY A 217 -46.50 -33.27 10.85
C GLY A 217 -45.37 -33.19 11.87
N ASN A 218 -44.81 -34.32 12.32
CA ASN A 218 -43.69 -34.35 13.25
C ASN A 218 -42.36 -34.18 12.52
N VAL A 219 -41.38 -33.57 13.19
CA VAL A 219 -40.02 -33.41 12.67
C VAL A 219 -39.36 -34.79 12.46
N VAL A 220 -38.88 -35.03 11.25
CA VAL A 220 -38.11 -36.23 10.92
C VAL A 220 -36.70 -36.07 11.45
N LYS A 221 -36.22 -37.10 12.15
CA LYS A 221 -34.84 -37.19 12.65
C LYS A 221 -34.09 -38.34 12.00
N ASP A 222 -32.78 -38.16 11.83
CA ASP A 222 -31.89 -39.22 11.36
C ASP A 222 -31.62 -40.25 12.47
N SER A 223 -30.82 -41.29 12.16
CA SER A 223 -30.43 -42.33 13.11
C SER A 223 -29.62 -41.82 14.31
N ASN A 224 -29.05 -40.61 14.20
CA ASN A 224 -28.24 -39.97 15.23
C ASN A 224 -29.07 -38.97 16.06
N GLY A 225 -30.37 -38.80 15.75
CA GLY A 225 -31.27 -37.89 16.43
C GLY A 225 -31.24 -36.44 15.90
N ASN A 226 -30.50 -36.18 14.81
CA ASN A 226 -30.43 -34.86 14.18
C ASN A 226 -31.65 -34.61 13.30
N VAL A 227 -32.04 -33.35 13.18
CA VAL A 227 -33.15 -32.91 12.34
C VAL A 227 -32.77 -33.09 10.86
N VAL A 228 -33.61 -33.77 10.10
CA VAL A 228 -33.44 -33.89 8.64
C VAL A 228 -34.03 -32.66 7.96
N VAL A 229 -33.29 -32.01 7.06
CA VAL A 229 -33.79 -30.88 6.27
C VAL A 229 -34.71 -31.33 5.13
N ASN A 230 -35.64 -30.47 4.73
CA ASN A 230 -36.46 -30.66 3.55
C ASN A 230 -35.67 -30.23 2.30
N ASP A 231 -35.13 -31.22 1.56
CA ASP A 231 -34.34 -31.03 0.35
C ASP A 231 -35.00 -30.05 -0.64
N SER A 232 -36.31 -30.11 -0.83
CA SER A 232 -37.10 -29.27 -1.73
C SER A 232 -37.09 -27.78 -1.37
N LEU A 233 -36.61 -27.44 -0.17
CA LEU A 233 -36.49 -26.10 0.38
C LEU A 233 -35.04 -25.68 0.63
N LEU A 234 -34.20 -26.58 1.14
CA LEU A 234 -32.80 -26.32 1.50
C LEU A 234 -31.95 -27.54 1.13
N GLU A 235 -30.98 -27.35 0.25
CA GLU A 235 -30.04 -28.38 -0.19
C GLU A 235 -28.67 -27.78 -0.47
N LEU A 236 -27.63 -28.61 -0.36
CA LEU A 236 -26.30 -28.33 -0.94
C LEU A 236 -26.30 -28.88 -2.37
N ASP A 237 -25.52 -28.25 -3.25
CA ASP A 237 -25.31 -28.79 -4.59
C ASP A 237 -24.41 -30.02 -4.50
N ASP A 238 -24.73 -31.07 -5.26
CA ASP A 238 -24.10 -32.38 -5.13
C ASP A 238 -22.81 -32.55 -5.94
N ASP A 239 -22.26 -31.45 -6.48
CA ASP A 239 -21.13 -31.48 -7.39
C ASP A 239 -19.76 -31.61 -6.67
N ASP A 240 -19.59 -31.01 -5.47
CA ASP A 240 -18.25 -30.87 -4.82
C ASP A 240 -18.15 -31.45 -3.38
N ASP A 241 -19.27 -31.86 -2.75
CA ASP A 241 -19.38 -32.60 -1.47
C ASP A 241 -18.56 -32.09 -0.25
N VAL A 242 -18.00 -30.87 -0.21
CA VAL A 242 -17.10 -30.46 0.90
C VAL A 242 -17.80 -30.35 2.26
N PHE A 243 -19.12 -30.13 2.26
CA PHE A 243 -19.97 -30.21 3.43
C PHE A 243 -20.81 -31.50 3.39
N THR A 244 -20.84 -32.26 4.49
CA THR A 244 -21.48 -33.59 4.52
C THR A 244 -22.93 -33.57 4.98
N ASN A 245 -23.33 -32.52 5.71
CA ASN A 245 -24.65 -32.45 6.32
C ASN A 245 -25.08 -31.01 6.57
N ILE A 246 -26.40 -30.80 6.55
CA ILE A 246 -27.06 -29.53 6.89
C ILE A 246 -27.94 -29.78 8.11
N ALA A 247 -27.80 -28.97 9.14
CA ALA A 247 -28.65 -28.99 10.32
C ALA A 247 -29.35 -27.64 10.52
N VAL A 248 -30.61 -27.69 10.96
CA VAL A 248 -31.43 -26.51 11.30
C VAL A 248 -32.03 -26.67 12.69
N ALA A 249 -32.26 -25.56 13.38
CA ALA A 249 -32.90 -25.54 14.69
C ALA A 249 -34.43 -25.73 14.55
N THR A 250 -35.07 -26.43 15.51
CA THR A 250 -36.50 -26.79 15.43
C THR A 250 -37.36 -26.26 16.56
N SER A 251 -36.77 -25.67 17.59
CA SER A 251 -37.47 -25.02 18.70
C SER A 251 -37.72 -23.54 18.36
N ALA A 252 -38.99 -23.15 18.35
CA ALA A 252 -39.43 -21.77 18.15
C ALA A 252 -39.56 -20.99 19.48
N GLU A 253 -39.10 -21.56 20.58
CA GLU A 253 -39.25 -21.03 21.95
C GLU A 253 -37.89 -20.50 22.45
N ALA A 254 -37.92 -19.33 23.08
CA ALA A 254 -36.80 -18.45 23.40
C ALA A 254 -35.70 -19.02 24.32
N GLU A 255 -35.70 -20.31 24.65
CA GLU A 255 -34.73 -20.94 25.55
C GLU A 255 -33.91 -22.07 24.91
N ALA A 256 -33.96 -22.25 23.59
CA ALA A 256 -33.20 -23.29 22.91
C ALA A 256 -32.23 -22.71 21.88
N GLU A 257 -30.94 -23.00 22.07
CA GLU A 257 -29.81 -22.96 21.13
C GLU A 257 -30.17 -22.41 19.73
N ALA A 258 -29.95 -21.12 19.51
CA ALA A 258 -29.79 -20.51 18.19
C ALA A 258 -30.91 -20.81 17.13
N PRO A 259 -32.16 -20.32 17.30
CA PRO A 259 -33.30 -20.70 16.44
C PRO A 259 -33.19 -20.27 14.97
N ASN A 260 -32.30 -19.32 14.64
CA ASN A 260 -32.04 -18.80 13.30
C ASN A 260 -30.82 -19.43 12.61
N ARG A 261 -30.15 -20.40 13.24
CA ARG A 261 -28.92 -21.00 12.74
C ARG A 261 -29.19 -22.08 11.69
N ILE A 262 -28.40 -22.07 10.63
CA ILE A 262 -28.19 -23.16 9.67
C ILE A 262 -26.73 -23.58 9.81
N ARG A 263 -26.50 -24.85 10.16
CA ARG A 263 -25.16 -25.40 10.40
C ARG A 263 -24.78 -26.35 9.28
N LEU A 264 -23.66 -26.06 8.61
CA LEU A 264 -23.06 -26.95 7.63
C LEU A 264 -21.92 -27.72 8.29
N THR A 265 -21.96 -29.05 8.22
CA THR A 265 -20.91 -29.91 8.79
C THR A 265 -19.81 -30.15 7.77
N THR A 266 -18.56 -29.90 8.13
CA THR A 266 -17.42 -30.14 7.24
C THR A 266 -17.03 -31.63 7.23
N LYS A 267 -16.19 -32.03 6.27
CA LYS A 267 -15.59 -33.37 6.22
C LYS A 267 -14.48 -33.62 7.28
N LEU A 268 -14.23 -32.66 8.17
CA LEU A 268 -13.22 -32.78 9.22
C LEU A 268 -13.46 -34.03 10.08
N LYS A 269 -12.43 -34.85 10.24
CA LYS A 269 -12.37 -35.86 11.30
C LYS A 269 -11.39 -35.37 12.34
N GLN A 270 -11.88 -34.97 13.51
CA GLN A 270 -11.03 -34.45 14.58
C GLN A 270 -10.04 -35.50 15.14
N GLY A 271 -10.39 -36.78 15.02
CA GLY A 271 -9.62 -37.89 15.60
C GLY A 271 -9.79 -37.97 17.13
N ASP A 272 -9.13 -38.97 17.73
CA ASP A 272 -8.96 -39.11 19.16
C ASP A 272 -7.65 -39.88 19.47
N ALA A 273 -7.40 -40.27 20.72
CA ALA A 273 -6.19 -41.01 21.08
C ALA A 273 -5.97 -42.31 20.27
N ASN A 274 -7.03 -42.88 19.68
CA ASN A 274 -7.00 -44.10 18.87
C ASN A 274 -7.09 -43.84 17.36
N ASP A 275 -7.60 -42.67 16.93
CA ASP A 275 -7.85 -42.34 15.52
C ASP A 275 -7.22 -41.02 15.08
N GLU A 276 -6.59 -41.02 13.90
CA GLU A 276 -5.86 -39.86 13.39
C GLU A 276 -6.82 -38.83 12.79
N PHE A 277 -6.51 -37.54 12.96
CA PHE A 277 -7.31 -36.49 12.35
C PHE A 277 -7.14 -36.44 10.83
N ASP A 278 -8.17 -35.98 10.13
CA ASP A 278 -8.22 -35.81 8.68
C ASP A 278 -8.89 -34.47 8.39
N LEU A 279 -8.16 -33.54 7.80
CA LEU A 279 -8.64 -32.18 7.55
C LEU A 279 -9.73 -32.16 6.48
N ALA A 280 -10.60 -31.16 6.53
CA ALA A 280 -11.55 -30.94 5.46
C ALA A 280 -10.83 -30.48 4.17
N ASP A 281 -11.31 -30.95 3.03
CA ASP A 281 -10.81 -30.55 1.72
C ASP A 281 -11.17 -29.08 1.44
N THR A 282 -10.24 -28.32 0.88
CA THR A 282 -10.50 -26.95 0.47
C THR A 282 -11.23 -26.93 -0.86
N ASP A 283 -12.50 -26.55 -0.85
CA ASP A 283 -13.28 -26.30 -2.06
C ASP A 283 -14.48 -25.39 -1.75
N LYS A 284 -15.22 -25.03 -2.79
CA LYS A 284 -16.45 -24.24 -2.72
C LYS A 284 -17.66 -25.15 -2.95
N ASP A 285 -18.79 -24.76 -2.38
CA ASP A 285 -20.08 -25.40 -2.58
C ASP A 285 -21.17 -24.33 -2.74
N THR A 286 -22.33 -24.73 -3.26
CA THR A 286 -23.48 -23.86 -3.45
C THR A 286 -24.65 -24.33 -2.58
N LEU A 287 -24.96 -23.56 -1.55
CA LEU A 287 -26.17 -23.74 -0.75
C LEU A 287 -27.38 -23.15 -1.49
N LYS A 288 -28.37 -23.99 -1.79
CA LYS A 288 -29.62 -23.58 -2.44
C LYS A 288 -30.75 -23.53 -1.42
N ILE A 289 -31.32 -22.34 -1.19
CA ILE A 289 -32.37 -22.12 -0.18
C ILE A 289 -33.58 -21.41 -0.79
N LYS A 290 -34.79 -21.89 -0.51
CA LYS A 290 -36.04 -21.14 -0.74
C LYS A 290 -36.27 -20.21 0.43
N LEU A 291 -36.01 -18.93 0.23
CA LEU A 291 -36.15 -17.90 1.26
C LEU A 291 -37.60 -17.82 1.78
N LEU A 292 -37.75 -17.51 3.07
CA LEU A 292 -39.04 -17.31 3.72
C LEU A 292 -39.57 -15.90 3.43
N LYS A 293 -40.90 -15.81 3.35
CA LYS A 293 -41.62 -14.54 3.34
C LYS A 293 -41.99 -14.13 4.75
N THR A 294 -41.65 -12.91 5.14
CA THR A 294 -42.11 -12.33 6.40
C THR A 294 -43.02 -11.12 6.14
N ASP A 295 -43.81 -10.75 7.14
CA ASP A 295 -44.50 -9.46 7.16
C ASP A 295 -43.55 -8.31 7.52
N SER A 296 -44.11 -7.11 7.67
CA SER A 296 -43.40 -5.89 8.07
C SER A 296 -42.82 -5.94 9.48
N GLU A 297 -43.19 -6.93 10.29
CA GLU A 297 -42.69 -7.13 11.66
C GLU A 297 -41.66 -8.27 11.73
N GLY A 298 -41.23 -8.79 10.58
CA GLY A 298 -40.27 -9.91 10.51
C GLY A 298 -40.88 -11.27 10.86
N VAL A 299 -42.20 -11.37 11.00
CA VAL A 299 -42.90 -12.61 11.32
C VAL A 299 -43.17 -13.41 10.06
N ILE A 300 -42.87 -14.71 10.09
CA ILE A 300 -43.11 -15.63 8.95
C ILE A 300 -44.60 -15.63 8.58
N LEU A 301 -44.92 -15.34 7.31
CA LEU A 301 -46.30 -15.32 6.81
C LEU A 301 -46.93 -16.72 6.88
N LYS A 302 -48.05 -16.84 7.60
CA LYS A 302 -48.80 -18.10 7.73
C LYS A 302 -49.81 -18.22 6.58
N GLY A 303 -49.63 -19.22 5.69
CA GLY A 303 -50.51 -19.50 4.54
C GLY A 303 -50.08 -20.74 3.74
N ASP A 304 -50.74 -21.04 2.62
CA ASP A 304 -50.51 -22.27 1.80
C ASP A 304 -49.07 -22.41 1.25
N ASN A 305 -48.30 -21.31 1.15
CA ASN A 305 -46.88 -21.34 0.79
C ASN A 305 -46.10 -20.18 1.43
N PRO A 306 -45.41 -20.40 2.58
CA PRO A 306 -44.64 -19.36 3.28
C PRO A 306 -43.29 -19.03 2.61
N PHE A 307 -42.94 -19.68 1.49
CA PHE A 307 -41.66 -19.52 0.80
C PHE A 307 -41.77 -18.65 -0.45
N GLU A 308 -40.66 -18.05 -0.84
CA GLU A 308 -40.47 -17.48 -2.17
C GLU A 308 -40.50 -18.58 -3.25
N SER A 309 -40.94 -18.21 -4.45
CA SER A 309 -41.22 -19.18 -5.53
C SER A 309 -39.97 -19.81 -6.14
N SER A 310 -38.81 -19.18 -5.95
CA SER A 310 -37.49 -19.58 -6.46
C SER A 310 -36.49 -19.82 -5.34
N ARG A 311 -35.50 -20.69 -5.59
CA ARG A 311 -34.33 -20.84 -4.72
C ARG A 311 -33.30 -19.75 -5.00
N THR A 312 -32.64 -19.29 -3.95
CA THR A 312 -31.46 -18.44 -3.98
C THR A 312 -30.22 -19.30 -3.73
N ASN A 313 -29.14 -19.00 -4.44
CA ASN A 313 -27.88 -19.72 -4.35
C ASN A 313 -26.88 -18.87 -3.55
N TYR A 314 -26.31 -19.44 -2.50
CA TYR A 314 -25.24 -18.86 -1.71
C TYR A 314 -23.98 -19.69 -1.91
N LYS A 315 -22.84 -19.02 -2.14
CA LYS A 315 -21.54 -19.69 -2.17
C LYS A 315 -21.06 -19.86 -0.73
N VAL A 316 -20.67 -21.08 -0.39
CA VAL A 316 -20.03 -21.43 0.88
C VAL A 316 -18.71 -22.10 0.59
N GLU A 317 -17.72 -21.95 1.46
CA GLU A 317 -16.35 -22.38 1.14
C GLU A 317 -15.60 -22.83 2.39
N ILE A 318 -14.80 -23.88 2.20
CA ILE A 318 -13.71 -24.25 3.10
C ILE A 318 -12.42 -23.71 2.48
N ALA A 319 -11.87 -22.65 3.07
CA ALA A 319 -10.70 -21.98 2.54
C ALA A 319 -9.40 -22.59 3.09
N LYS A 320 -8.27 -22.20 2.50
CA LYS A 320 -6.93 -22.45 3.08
C LYS A 320 -6.73 -21.54 4.31
N LYS A 321 -7.43 -21.89 5.38
CA LYS A 321 -7.48 -21.16 6.64
C LYS A 321 -7.31 -22.17 7.77
N TRP A 322 -6.61 -21.77 8.82
CA TRP A 322 -6.39 -22.54 10.03
C TRP A 322 -6.98 -21.80 11.22
N ASN A 323 -7.91 -22.43 11.93
CA ASN A 323 -8.49 -21.90 13.15
C ASN A 323 -7.74 -22.48 14.35
N THR A 324 -7.05 -21.67 15.14
CA THR A 324 -6.20 -22.17 16.22
C THR A 324 -6.99 -22.67 17.43
N ALA A 325 -8.32 -22.53 17.44
CA ALA A 325 -9.17 -23.13 18.46
C ALA A 325 -8.92 -24.64 18.62
N LEU A 326 -8.52 -25.33 17.55
CA LEU A 326 -8.12 -26.74 17.55
C LEU A 326 -6.68 -26.91 17.04
N MET A 327 -5.82 -27.46 17.89
CA MET A 327 -4.40 -27.72 17.58
C MET A 327 -4.05 -29.21 17.68
N PRO A 328 -3.05 -29.69 16.93
CA PRO A 328 -2.67 -31.10 17.00
C PRO A 328 -2.01 -31.47 18.32
N THR A 329 -2.24 -32.69 18.74
CA THR A 329 -1.55 -33.34 19.86
C THR A 329 -1.37 -34.82 19.59
N LYS A 330 -0.47 -35.47 20.32
CA LYS A 330 -0.32 -36.93 20.30
C LYS A 330 0.13 -37.45 21.66
N PRO A 331 -0.64 -38.35 22.30
CA PRO A 331 -0.21 -39.00 23.53
C PRO A 331 0.91 -40.01 23.26
N GLU A 332 1.71 -40.33 24.29
CA GLU A 332 2.85 -41.28 24.18
C GLU A 332 2.48 -42.62 23.52
N LYS A 333 1.24 -43.06 23.74
CA LYS A 333 0.66 -44.27 23.15
C LYS A 333 -0.68 -43.93 22.50
N GLY A 334 -0.63 -43.31 21.32
CA GLY A 334 -1.83 -43.06 20.52
C GLY A 334 -1.53 -42.42 19.17
N LYS A 335 -2.60 -42.02 18.47
CA LYS A 335 -2.54 -41.32 17.18
C LYS A 335 -2.65 -39.81 17.36
N LYS A 336 -2.19 -39.07 16.35
CA LYS A 336 -2.22 -37.61 16.32
C LYS A 336 -3.66 -37.16 16.06
N HIS A 337 -4.21 -36.32 16.92
CA HIS A 337 -5.58 -35.82 16.82
C HIS A 337 -5.62 -34.33 17.18
N LEU A 338 -6.76 -33.67 17.01
CA LEU A 338 -6.91 -32.25 17.36
C LEU A 338 -7.59 -32.10 18.73
N GLU A 339 -7.06 -31.21 19.56
CA GLU A 339 -7.63 -30.82 20.85
C GLU A 339 -7.76 -29.30 20.95
N THR A 340 -8.54 -28.82 21.91
CA THR A 340 -8.72 -27.38 22.16
C THR A 340 -7.41 -26.72 22.55
N ASN A 341 -7.05 -25.63 21.87
CA ASN A 341 -5.88 -24.84 22.26
C ASN A 341 -6.15 -24.03 23.54
N SER A 342 -5.08 -23.76 24.29
CA SER A 342 -5.14 -22.95 25.52
C SER A 342 -3.88 -22.10 25.75
N SER A 343 -2.99 -22.02 24.76
CA SER A 343 -1.71 -21.31 24.88
C SER A 343 -1.42 -20.43 23.65
N PRO A 344 -0.49 -19.47 23.78
CA PRO A 344 0.10 -18.76 22.64
C PRO A 344 0.76 -19.71 21.64
N LEU A 345 0.97 -19.20 20.43
CA LEU A 345 1.43 -19.99 19.29
C LEU A 345 2.61 -19.32 18.59
N GLU A 346 3.53 -20.14 18.08
CA GLU A 346 4.61 -19.73 17.20
C GLU A 346 4.40 -20.27 15.79
N ILE A 347 4.64 -19.43 14.80
CA ILE A 347 4.74 -19.77 13.38
C ILE A 347 6.21 -19.68 12.95
N ASN A 348 6.75 -20.78 12.46
CA ASN A 348 8.15 -20.85 12.05
C ASN A 348 8.35 -21.80 10.85
N LYS A 349 9.53 -21.73 10.24
CA LYS A 349 9.92 -22.53 9.08
C LYS A 349 10.77 -23.73 9.49
N LYS A 350 10.38 -24.91 9.02
CA LYS A 350 11.25 -26.10 9.04
C LYS A 350 11.32 -26.75 7.66
N GLY A 351 12.54 -26.83 7.13
CA GLY A 351 12.77 -27.24 5.74
C GLY A 351 12.08 -26.28 4.74
N GLY A 352 11.35 -26.84 3.78
CA GLY A 352 10.62 -26.08 2.76
C GLY A 352 9.20 -25.65 3.14
N LYS A 353 8.78 -25.81 4.40
CA LYS A 353 7.40 -25.58 4.85
C LYS A 353 7.34 -24.67 6.07
N THR A 354 6.23 -23.93 6.18
CA THR A 354 5.81 -23.17 7.36
C THR A 354 4.96 -24.05 8.27
N TYR A 355 5.21 -24.00 9.57
CA TYR A 355 4.47 -24.70 10.60
C TYR A 355 3.94 -23.73 11.65
N ILE A 356 2.81 -24.07 12.26
CA ILE A 356 2.27 -23.46 13.48
C ILE A 356 2.33 -24.49 14.62
N ALA A 357 2.71 -24.04 15.81
CA ALA A 357 2.86 -24.88 16.98
C ALA A 357 2.68 -24.06 18.27
N PRO A 358 2.52 -24.68 19.44
CA PRO A 358 2.68 -24.00 20.72
C PRO A 358 4.06 -23.33 20.84
N ASP A 359 4.11 -22.18 21.50
CA ASP A 359 5.36 -21.42 21.76
C ASP A 359 6.43 -22.20 22.54
N SER A 360 6.02 -23.23 23.28
CA SER A 360 6.92 -24.15 23.99
C SER A 360 7.76 -25.10 23.12
N VAL A 361 7.51 -25.14 21.81
CA VAL A 361 8.22 -26.03 20.87
C VAL A 361 9.68 -25.60 20.71
N ASP A 362 10.60 -26.57 20.81
CA ASP A 362 12.00 -26.34 20.46
C ASP A 362 12.18 -26.50 18.95
N TRP A 363 12.41 -25.36 18.29
CA TRP A 363 12.63 -25.36 16.85
C TRP A 363 14.05 -25.80 16.50
N ASP A 364 15.05 -25.58 17.36
CA ASP A 364 16.43 -25.97 17.08
C ASP A 364 16.59 -27.49 17.11
N ASP A 365 15.94 -28.14 18.08
CA ASP A 365 15.88 -29.59 18.22
C ASP A 365 14.51 -30.15 17.77
N TRP A 366 14.26 -30.13 16.45
CA TRP A 366 12.99 -30.52 15.83
C TRP A 366 12.71 -32.04 15.90
N GLU A 367 12.40 -32.52 17.10
CA GLU A 367 12.14 -33.91 17.41
C GLU A 367 10.72 -34.36 17.03
N ASP A 368 10.41 -35.63 17.27
CA ASP A 368 9.08 -36.17 16.99
C ASP A 368 8.02 -35.62 17.94
N SER A 369 8.37 -35.27 19.19
CA SER A 369 7.48 -34.58 20.14
C SER A 369 6.93 -33.28 19.54
N ASP A 370 7.79 -32.47 18.93
CA ASP A 370 7.46 -31.16 18.38
C ASP A 370 6.62 -31.30 17.11
N LYS A 371 6.99 -32.23 16.23
CA LYS A 371 6.20 -32.58 15.03
C LYS A 371 4.79 -33.06 15.39
N ASN A 372 4.63 -33.71 16.54
CA ASN A 372 3.35 -34.25 16.96
C ASN A 372 2.37 -33.16 17.41
N VAL A 373 2.86 -32.00 17.86
CA VAL A 373 2.03 -30.85 18.27
C VAL A 373 1.95 -29.73 17.21
N SER A 374 2.69 -29.88 16.11
CA SER A 374 2.78 -28.87 15.05
C SER A 374 1.94 -29.19 13.81
N GLN A 375 1.49 -28.17 13.07
CA GLN A 375 0.79 -28.32 11.80
C GLN A 375 1.44 -27.49 10.68
N SER A 376 1.56 -28.05 9.47
CA SER A 376 2.01 -27.32 8.29
C SER A 376 0.90 -26.42 7.75
N ILE A 377 1.17 -25.11 7.65
CA ILE A 377 0.19 -24.07 7.29
C ILE A 377 0.73 -23.09 6.21
N SER A 378 1.58 -23.57 5.30
CA SER A 378 2.22 -22.70 4.30
C SER A 378 1.20 -21.98 3.41
N GLY A 379 1.16 -20.65 3.50
CA GLY A 379 0.22 -19.80 2.77
C GLY A 379 -1.23 -19.86 3.25
N TYR A 380 -1.49 -20.40 4.44
CA TYR A 380 -2.83 -20.41 5.05
C TYR A 380 -3.10 -19.09 5.75
N GLU A 381 -4.35 -18.65 5.76
CA GLU A 381 -4.81 -17.66 6.74
C GLU A 381 -4.88 -18.29 8.13
N VAL A 382 -4.68 -17.50 9.17
CA VAL A 382 -4.72 -17.94 10.57
C VAL A 382 -5.71 -17.10 11.33
N VAL A 383 -6.64 -17.75 12.03
CA VAL A 383 -7.54 -17.11 13.00
C VAL A 383 -7.27 -17.69 14.37
N SER A 384 -7.08 -16.83 15.37
CA SER A 384 -6.70 -17.25 16.71
C SER A 384 -7.41 -16.43 17.78
N ASP A 385 -7.73 -17.03 18.92
CA ASP A 385 -8.14 -16.30 20.13
C ASP A 385 -6.94 -16.03 21.06
N TYR A 386 -5.74 -16.47 20.64
CA TYR A 386 -4.49 -16.36 21.38
C TYR A 386 -3.44 -15.63 20.56
N SER A 387 -2.50 -15.03 21.28
CA SER A 387 -1.24 -14.48 20.79
C SER A 387 -0.54 -15.37 19.76
N VAL A 388 -0.04 -14.75 18.68
CA VAL A 388 0.71 -15.43 17.62
C VAL A 388 2.04 -14.71 17.37
N THR A 389 3.15 -15.44 17.47
CA THR A 389 4.48 -14.95 17.11
C THR A 389 4.95 -15.59 15.80
N VAL A 390 5.42 -14.81 14.85
CA VAL A 390 5.92 -15.29 13.55
C VAL A 390 7.43 -15.09 13.49
N LYS A 391 8.20 -16.18 13.65
CA LYS A 391 9.66 -16.17 13.51
C LYS A 391 10.13 -16.41 12.07
N GLY A 392 9.29 -16.99 11.21
CA GLY A 392 9.63 -17.18 9.80
C GLY A 392 8.65 -18.03 8.98
N GLY A 393 8.90 -18.10 7.68
CA GLY A 393 8.09 -18.87 6.72
C GLY A 393 7.16 -17.99 5.88
N ASN A 394 6.14 -18.60 5.29
CA ASN A 394 5.08 -17.94 4.53
C ASN A 394 3.71 -18.32 5.12
N VAL A 395 2.96 -17.31 5.53
CA VAL A 395 1.60 -17.39 6.08
C VAL A 395 0.74 -16.30 5.42
N GLY A 396 -0.55 -16.56 5.27
CA GLY A 396 -1.52 -15.60 4.77
C GLY A 396 -1.90 -14.56 5.83
N ASN A 397 -3.14 -14.10 5.78
CA ASN A 397 -3.67 -13.13 6.73
C ASN A 397 -3.72 -13.72 8.15
N ILE A 398 -3.44 -12.91 9.16
CA ILE A 398 -3.54 -13.30 10.57
C ILE A 398 -4.61 -12.43 11.24
N LYS A 399 -5.62 -13.09 11.83
CA LYS A 399 -6.64 -12.43 12.65
C LYS A 399 -6.56 -13.00 14.07
N VAL A 400 -6.26 -12.15 15.05
CA VAL A 400 -6.35 -12.52 16.46
C VAL A 400 -7.57 -11.84 17.08
N ASN A 401 -8.52 -12.66 17.55
CA ASN A 401 -9.72 -12.20 18.19
C ASN A 401 -9.44 -11.86 19.66
N GLY A 402 -10.13 -10.84 20.18
CA GLY A 402 -10.09 -10.46 21.59
C GLY A 402 -9.25 -9.21 21.88
N ASN A 403 -9.63 -8.49 22.94
CA ASN A 403 -9.11 -7.15 23.27
C ASN A 403 -7.66 -7.13 23.79
N SER A 404 -6.99 -8.28 23.91
CA SER A 404 -5.60 -8.39 24.38
C SER A 404 -4.75 -9.33 23.52
N GLY A 405 -5.27 -9.78 22.38
CA GLY A 405 -4.55 -10.67 21.48
C GLY A 405 -3.47 -9.92 20.72
N ASN A 406 -2.23 -10.42 20.77
CA ASN A 406 -1.09 -9.82 20.08
C ASN A 406 -0.66 -10.62 18.83
N VAL A 407 -0.04 -9.92 17.90
CA VAL A 407 0.71 -10.51 16.79
C VAL A 407 2.09 -9.89 16.77
N THR A 408 3.11 -10.72 16.97
CA THR A 408 4.52 -10.30 16.88
C THR A 408 5.15 -10.94 15.64
N VAL A 409 5.86 -10.18 14.81
CA VAL A 409 6.52 -10.67 13.60
C VAL A 409 8.01 -10.33 13.62
N ASP A 410 8.86 -11.32 13.88
CA ASP A 410 10.31 -11.21 13.77
C ASP A 410 10.79 -11.50 12.35
N GLY A 411 10.02 -12.27 11.56
CA GLY A 411 10.50 -12.75 10.27
C GLY A 411 9.44 -13.45 9.41
N GLY A 412 9.81 -13.72 8.16
CA GLY A 412 8.95 -14.42 7.19
C GLY A 412 8.12 -13.47 6.32
N THR A 413 7.10 -14.03 5.68
CA THR A 413 6.13 -13.32 4.84
C THR A 413 4.73 -13.58 5.37
N VAL A 414 4.08 -12.52 5.85
CA VAL A 414 2.76 -12.50 6.47
C VAL A 414 1.82 -11.69 5.57
N GLY A 415 0.56 -12.11 5.48
CA GLY A 415 -0.49 -11.32 4.84
C GLY A 415 -0.90 -10.11 5.66
N ASP A 416 -2.15 -9.70 5.52
CA ASP A 416 -2.71 -8.62 6.34
C ASP A 416 -2.89 -9.09 7.79
N ILE A 417 -2.70 -8.18 8.75
CA ILE A 417 -2.81 -8.47 10.18
C ILE A 417 -4.00 -7.69 10.75
N LYS A 418 -4.83 -8.37 11.54
CA LYS A 418 -5.87 -7.78 12.38
C LYS A 418 -5.75 -8.32 13.80
N ALA A 419 -5.32 -7.49 14.75
CA ALA A 419 -5.11 -7.88 16.14
C ALA A 419 -5.17 -6.65 17.05
N ALA A 420 -5.34 -6.87 18.36
CA ALA A 420 -5.39 -5.78 19.32
C ALA A 420 -4.01 -5.17 19.62
N ILE A 421 -2.92 -5.90 19.42
CA ILE A 421 -1.55 -5.37 19.53
C ILE A 421 -0.75 -5.96 18.38
N VAL A 422 -0.03 -5.12 17.63
CA VAL A 422 0.80 -5.56 16.51
C VAL A 422 2.22 -5.04 16.70
N GLU A 423 3.19 -5.96 16.69
CA GLU A 423 4.62 -5.67 16.86
C GLU A 423 5.40 -6.27 15.69
N ILE A 424 6.05 -5.42 14.90
CA ILE A 424 6.82 -5.83 13.73
C ILE A 424 8.29 -5.54 13.96
N GLU A 425 9.05 -6.59 14.26
CA GLU A 425 10.50 -6.53 14.44
C GLU A 425 11.25 -6.91 13.14
N GLY A 426 10.57 -7.58 12.20
CA GLY A 426 11.17 -7.99 10.95
C GLY A 426 10.21 -8.61 9.93
N GLY A 427 10.76 -9.23 8.89
CA GLY A 427 9.98 -9.91 7.86
C GLY A 427 9.32 -9.00 6.82
N SER A 428 8.26 -9.50 6.19
CA SER A 428 7.45 -8.78 5.20
C SER A 428 5.97 -9.01 5.49
N VAL A 429 5.26 -7.94 5.81
CA VAL A 429 3.88 -7.92 6.29
C VAL A 429 2.99 -7.20 5.28
N GLY A 430 1.74 -7.65 5.18
CA GLY A 430 0.69 -6.99 4.42
C GLY A 430 0.26 -5.66 5.07
N THR A 431 -1.01 -5.31 4.88
CA THR A 431 -1.59 -4.15 5.55
C THR A 431 -1.94 -4.52 6.99
N ILE A 432 -1.53 -3.71 7.96
CA ILE A 432 -2.02 -3.80 9.33
C ILE A 432 -3.37 -3.08 9.34
N LYS A 433 -4.44 -3.83 9.59
CA LYS A 433 -5.84 -3.37 9.48
C LYS A 433 -6.50 -3.36 10.84
N ASP A 434 -7.08 -2.22 11.24
CA ASP A 434 -8.19 -2.09 12.19
C ASP A 434 -7.96 -2.61 13.63
N LYS A 435 -8.55 -1.93 14.62
CA LYS A 435 -8.65 -2.25 16.08
C LYS A 435 -7.37 -2.64 16.82
N ALA A 436 -6.20 -2.31 16.29
CA ALA A 436 -5.02 -2.33 17.13
C ALA A 436 -5.20 -1.27 18.22
N LYS A 437 -4.85 -1.59 19.46
CA LYS A 437 -4.69 -0.63 20.55
C LYS A 437 -3.32 0.03 20.52
N SER A 438 -2.38 -0.61 19.84
CA SER A 438 -1.06 -0.10 19.54
C SER A 438 -0.47 -0.86 18.36
N VAL A 439 0.27 -0.14 17.53
CA VAL A 439 1.08 -0.71 16.45
C VAL A 439 2.51 -0.24 16.65
N SER A 440 3.46 -1.17 16.68
CA SER A 440 4.89 -0.85 16.70
C SER A 440 5.64 -1.51 15.55
N VAL A 441 6.56 -0.78 14.93
CA VAL A 441 7.41 -1.27 13.84
C VAL A 441 8.86 -0.87 14.12
N SER A 442 9.68 -1.81 14.57
CA SER A 442 11.11 -1.60 14.77
C SER A 442 11.96 -2.14 13.62
N GLY A 443 11.37 -2.88 12.68
CA GLY A 443 12.08 -3.40 11.52
C GLY A 443 11.19 -4.03 10.45
N GLY A 444 11.83 -4.62 9.43
CA GLY A 444 11.13 -5.34 8.37
C GLY A 444 10.49 -4.47 7.30
N LYS A 445 9.51 -5.03 6.59
CA LYS A 445 8.77 -4.38 5.50
C LYS A 445 7.27 -4.49 5.74
N VAL A 446 6.58 -3.37 5.86
CA VAL A 446 5.12 -3.32 6.02
C VAL A 446 4.50 -2.68 4.79
N LYS A 447 3.34 -3.18 4.36
CA LYS A 447 2.68 -2.63 3.17
C LYS A 447 2.05 -1.26 3.45
N ALA A 448 1.24 -1.17 4.51
CA ALA A 448 0.55 0.04 4.98
C ALA A 448 0.03 -0.19 6.41
N ILE A 449 -0.25 0.88 7.15
CA ILE A 449 -0.85 0.87 8.48
C ILE A 449 -2.16 1.65 8.41
N ASP A 450 -3.25 0.98 8.75
CA ASP A 450 -4.61 1.50 8.71
C ASP A 450 -5.21 1.31 10.13
N ALA A 451 -4.87 2.24 11.02
CA ALA A 451 -5.22 2.26 12.44
C ALA A 451 -6.00 3.54 12.82
N SER A 452 -6.89 3.98 11.92
CA SER A 452 -7.62 5.24 11.99
C SER A 452 -8.75 5.31 13.02
N ASP A 453 -9.21 4.18 13.55
CA ASP A 453 -10.45 4.10 14.32
C ASP A 453 -10.30 4.56 15.79
N ASP A 454 -11.34 5.25 16.28
CA ASP A 454 -11.52 5.63 17.68
C ASP A 454 -11.70 4.39 18.59
N TYR A 455 -10.93 4.30 19.68
CA TYR A 455 -11.13 3.31 20.73
C TYR A 455 -11.68 3.95 22.01
N SER A 456 -12.97 3.78 22.28
CA SER A 456 -13.57 4.18 23.56
C SER A 456 -13.19 3.20 24.67
N ASN A 457 -12.09 3.44 25.38
CA ASN A 457 -11.79 2.65 26.57
C ASN A 457 -10.96 3.41 27.61
N THR A 458 -11.61 4.30 28.34
CA THR A 458 -11.15 4.58 29.70
C THR A 458 -11.88 3.64 30.68
N PRO A 459 -11.15 2.87 31.51
CA PRO A 459 -11.74 2.10 32.61
C PRO A 459 -12.42 2.97 33.69
N ASP A 460 -12.27 4.30 33.61
CA ASP A 460 -12.73 5.28 34.60
C ASP A 460 -14.10 5.90 34.24
N GLY A 461 -14.66 5.56 33.07
CA GLY A 461 -15.93 6.13 32.63
C GLY A 461 -15.83 7.62 32.25
N SER A 462 -14.62 8.11 31.90
CA SER A 462 -14.51 9.36 31.14
C SER A 462 -14.81 9.06 29.67
N ASN A 463 -15.57 9.94 29.02
CA ASN A 463 -15.93 9.81 27.61
C ASN A 463 -14.79 10.30 26.68
N ASP A 464 -13.55 10.33 27.15
CA ASP A 464 -12.42 10.77 26.34
C ASP A 464 -12.14 9.68 25.30
N LYS A 465 -12.45 10.00 24.04
CA LYS A 465 -12.09 9.16 22.90
C LYS A 465 -10.57 9.14 22.82
N LYS A 466 -9.96 7.96 22.76
CA LYS A 466 -8.54 7.80 22.42
C LYS A 466 -8.46 6.88 21.22
N GLY A 467 -7.65 7.22 20.23
CA GLY A 467 -7.40 6.31 19.11
C GLY A 467 -6.13 5.47 19.29
N THR A 468 -5.66 4.89 18.19
CA THR A 468 -4.52 3.96 18.17
C THR A 468 -3.18 4.68 17.98
N PRO A 469 -2.25 4.64 18.95
CA PRO A 469 -0.87 5.10 18.73
C PRO A 469 -0.11 4.17 17.77
N VAL A 470 0.68 4.78 16.89
CA VAL A 470 1.56 4.10 15.94
C VAL A 470 3.01 4.54 16.19
N ASP A 471 3.86 3.61 16.61
CA ASP A 471 5.29 3.87 16.87
C ASP A 471 6.17 3.16 15.84
N ILE A 472 7.02 3.91 15.15
CA ILE A 472 7.88 3.39 14.08
C ILE A 472 9.32 3.74 14.41
N SER A 473 10.11 2.74 14.81
CA SER A 473 11.53 2.90 15.11
C SER A 473 12.50 2.30 14.10
N GLY A 474 11.98 1.64 13.07
CA GLY A 474 12.81 1.12 11.98
C GLY A 474 12.01 0.50 10.84
N GLY A 475 12.70 0.21 9.73
CA GLY A 475 12.16 -0.58 8.63
C GLY A 475 11.53 0.23 7.50
N THR A 476 10.78 -0.44 6.63
CA THR A 476 10.19 0.19 5.43
C THR A 476 8.69 -0.01 5.36
N ILE A 477 7.95 1.09 5.23
CA ILE A 477 6.51 1.09 4.99
C ILE A 477 6.26 1.60 3.56
N THR A 478 5.63 0.79 2.71
CA THR A 478 5.51 1.16 1.28
C THR A 478 4.33 2.07 0.95
N GLY A 479 3.28 2.04 1.76
CA GLY A 479 2.03 2.77 1.59
C GLY A 479 1.80 3.73 2.74
N ASP A 480 0.54 4.05 2.97
CA ASP A 480 0.11 5.06 3.94
C ASP A 480 0.18 4.53 5.38
N VAL A 481 0.33 5.48 6.32
CA VAL A 481 0.34 5.27 7.76
C VAL A 481 -0.72 6.16 8.37
N GLU A 482 -1.76 5.54 8.92
CA GLU A 482 -2.86 6.21 9.60
C GLU A 482 -2.94 5.70 11.03
N GLY A 483 -3.01 6.64 11.98
CA GLY A 483 -3.09 6.39 13.41
C GLY A 483 -3.71 7.58 14.15
N TRP A 484 -3.92 7.45 15.45
CA TRP A 484 -4.32 8.56 16.29
C TRP A 484 -3.16 9.52 16.52
N THR A 485 -2.05 8.99 17.02
CA THR A 485 -0.75 9.63 17.03
C THR A 485 0.21 8.79 16.23
N VAL A 486 1.21 9.43 15.61
CA VAL A 486 2.25 8.75 14.84
C VAL A 486 3.62 9.24 15.29
N THR A 487 4.39 8.35 15.92
CA THR A 487 5.78 8.59 16.28
C THR A 487 6.69 7.88 15.30
N ILE A 488 7.60 8.60 14.66
CA ILE A 488 8.62 8.05 13.78
C ILE A 488 9.97 8.45 14.34
N ASP A 489 10.64 7.54 15.05
CA ASP A 489 11.96 7.80 15.64
C ASP A 489 12.90 6.63 15.40
N SER A 490 13.89 6.79 14.53
CA SER A 490 14.83 5.69 14.30
C SER A 490 15.78 5.52 15.49
N GLU A 491 15.58 4.46 16.27
CA GLU A 491 16.32 4.16 17.50
C GLU A 491 17.55 3.24 17.28
N ASP A 492 17.67 2.63 16.09
CA ASP A 492 18.77 1.73 15.71
C ASP A 492 19.52 2.30 14.49
N GLU A 493 20.81 2.61 14.68
CA GLU A 493 21.65 3.23 13.64
C GLU A 493 21.84 2.35 12.39
N ASP A 494 21.63 1.04 12.52
CA ASP A 494 21.73 0.06 11.43
C ASP A 494 20.41 -0.11 10.66
N VAL A 495 19.29 0.39 11.19
CA VAL A 495 17.95 0.15 10.67
C VAL A 495 17.27 1.48 10.27
N PRO A 496 17.52 1.99 9.05
CA PRO A 496 16.88 3.22 8.61
C PRO A 496 15.36 3.04 8.48
N THR A 497 14.64 4.16 8.66
CA THR A 497 13.18 4.22 8.52
C THR A 497 12.79 4.87 7.20
N SER A 498 11.92 4.24 6.41
CA SER A 498 11.41 4.83 5.18
C SER A 498 9.92 4.59 5.00
N ILE A 499 9.17 5.66 4.78
CA ILE A 499 7.73 5.66 4.53
C ILE A 499 7.46 6.18 3.10
N GLY A 500 6.84 5.34 2.29
CA GLY A 500 6.53 5.62 0.89
C GLY A 500 5.24 6.41 0.67
N GLY A 501 4.25 6.23 1.55
CA GLY A 501 2.94 6.89 1.50
C GLY A 501 2.84 8.10 2.42
N ASN A 502 1.60 8.53 2.64
CA ASN A 502 1.26 9.61 3.55
C ASN A 502 1.31 9.15 5.01
N VAL A 503 1.51 10.09 5.92
CA VAL A 503 1.42 9.91 7.37
C VAL A 503 0.30 10.82 7.85
N THR A 504 -0.69 10.27 8.54
CA THR A 504 -1.83 11.03 9.03
C THR A 504 -2.14 10.64 10.47
N ALA A 505 -2.10 11.64 11.34
CA ALA A 505 -2.68 11.57 12.68
C ALA A 505 -4.14 12.04 12.62
N ASN A 506 -5.03 11.24 13.20
CA ASN A 506 -6.46 11.52 13.30
C ASN A 506 -6.86 12.07 14.67
N ASN A 507 -5.89 12.45 15.49
CA ASN A 507 -6.17 13.06 16.79
C ASN A 507 -6.88 14.40 16.60
N ASP A 508 -8.13 14.45 17.04
CA ASP A 508 -9.02 15.61 16.96
C ASP A 508 -9.13 16.34 18.32
N ASP A 509 -8.29 15.97 19.31
CA ASP A 509 -8.16 16.76 20.54
C ASP A 509 -7.34 18.03 20.22
N ASN A 510 -8.06 19.16 20.14
CA ASN A 510 -7.51 20.50 19.91
C ASN A 510 -6.52 21.01 20.98
N ASP A 511 -6.24 20.21 22.02
CA ASP A 511 -5.33 20.53 23.12
C ASP A 511 -3.95 19.84 22.99
N ASP A 512 -3.76 18.91 22.03
CA ASP A 512 -2.50 18.20 21.86
C ASP A 512 -1.56 18.97 20.90
N ASP A 513 -0.51 19.58 21.47
CA ASP A 513 0.51 20.34 20.73
C ASP A 513 1.35 19.48 19.75
N GLU A 514 1.29 18.14 19.88
CA GLU A 514 2.04 17.21 19.05
C GLU A 514 1.25 15.91 18.81
N THR A 515 0.96 15.61 17.54
CA THR A 515 0.24 14.39 17.13
C THR A 515 1.07 13.54 16.18
N VAL A 516 2.03 14.16 15.47
CA VAL A 516 3.02 13.49 14.65
C VAL A 516 4.40 13.99 15.02
N LYS A 517 5.28 13.05 15.40
CA LYS A 517 6.70 13.32 15.64
C LYS A 517 7.55 12.58 14.64
N VAL A 518 8.52 13.27 14.03
CA VAL A 518 9.52 12.64 13.15
C VAL A 518 10.92 13.05 13.60
N SER A 519 11.68 12.08 14.08
CA SER A 519 13.02 12.25 14.65
C SER A 519 13.96 11.12 14.22
N SER A 520 15.24 11.26 14.56
CA SER A 520 16.24 10.21 14.32
C SER A 520 17.26 10.20 15.44
N SER A 521 16.82 9.71 16.60
CA SER A 521 17.61 9.73 17.84
C SER A 521 18.91 8.91 17.74
N SER A 522 18.96 7.87 16.89
CA SER A 522 20.17 7.09 16.60
C SER A 522 21.09 7.73 15.54
N GLY A 523 20.59 8.71 14.78
CA GLY A 523 21.28 9.27 13.62
C GLY A 523 21.17 8.43 12.35
N ALA A 524 20.35 7.38 12.31
CA ALA A 524 20.00 6.69 11.06
C ALA A 524 19.22 7.60 10.10
N ASN A 525 19.04 7.18 8.85
CA ASN A 525 18.23 7.97 7.92
C ASN A 525 16.74 7.72 8.17
N VAL A 526 15.95 8.80 8.27
CA VAL A 526 14.49 8.77 8.29
C VAL A 526 13.95 9.52 7.08
N GLU A 527 13.19 8.83 6.24
CA GLU A 527 12.64 9.40 5.01
C GLU A 527 11.13 9.20 4.91
N VAL A 528 10.38 10.30 4.85
CA VAL A 528 8.93 10.29 4.59
C VAL A 528 8.66 10.95 3.23
N LYS A 529 8.21 10.15 2.26
CA LYS A 529 8.00 10.61 0.87
C LYS A 529 6.65 11.24 0.62
N GLY A 530 5.62 10.80 1.34
CA GLY A 530 4.27 11.34 1.21
C GLY A 530 4.09 12.66 1.96
N ILE A 531 2.83 12.96 2.22
CA ILE A 531 2.41 14.12 3.01
C ILE A 531 2.31 13.69 4.47
N VAL A 532 2.88 14.50 5.37
CA VAL A 532 2.71 14.36 6.82
C VAL A 532 1.64 15.35 7.26
N LYS A 533 0.57 14.85 7.88
CA LYS A 533 -0.60 15.64 8.30
C LYS A 533 -0.87 15.46 9.80
N GLY A 534 -1.13 16.58 10.49
CA GLY A 534 -1.41 16.69 11.93
C GLY A 534 -0.62 17.84 12.56
N ALA A 535 -0.60 17.94 13.88
CA ALA A 535 0.40 18.73 14.60
C ALA A 535 1.77 18.05 14.50
N VAL A 536 2.63 18.59 13.64
CA VAL A 536 3.90 17.97 13.25
C VAL A 536 5.08 18.64 13.96
N THR A 537 5.84 17.83 14.69
CA THR A 537 7.17 18.17 15.18
C THR A 537 8.23 17.41 14.39
N LEU A 538 9.22 18.12 13.88
CA LEU A 538 10.40 17.56 13.24
C LEU A 538 11.64 17.81 14.11
N GLU A 539 12.43 16.76 14.35
CA GLU A 539 13.64 16.83 15.19
C GLU A 539 14.84 16.16 14.51
N ASP A 540 16.03 16.41 15.07
CA ASP A 540 17.29 15.77 14.74
C ASP A 540 17.84 15.98 13.30
N ASP A 541 19.01 15.39 13.07
CA ASP A 541 19.65 15.27 11.77
C ASP A 541 19.12 14.06 10.98
N ASN A 542 19.33 14.06 9.66
CA ASN A 542 19.00 12.95 8.75
C ASN A 542 17.50 12.62 8.60
N VAL A 543 16.63 13.50 9.08
CA VAL A 543 15.21 13.46 8.77
C VAL A 543 14.97 14.19 7.45
N THR A 544 14.31 13.52 6.51
CA THR A 544 13.89 14.10 5.23
C THR A 544 12.40 13.90 5.03
N VAL A 545 11.67 15.01 4.90
CA VAL A 545 10.21 15.00 4.72
C VAL A 545 9.84 15.67 3.40
N GLY A 546 8.99 15.00 2.62
CA GLY A 546 8.53 15.49 1.33
C GLY A 546 7.61 16.70 1.44
N THR A 547 6.52 16.59 2.20
CA THR A 547 5.56 17.68 2.42
C THR A 547 4.98 17.56 3.81
N VAL A 548 4.92 18.68 4.53
CA VAL A 548 4.14 18.80 5.76
C VAL A 548 2.88 19.60 5.43
N ASP A 549 1.74 19.12 5.90
CA ASP A 549 0.45 19.77 5.81
C ASP A 549 -0.08 20.02 7.23
N ALA A 550 -0.05 21.28 7.63
CA ALA A 550 -0.53 21.76 8.92
C ALA A 550 -2.07 21.80 9.01
N ASP A 551 -2.78 21.50 7.91
CA ASP A 551 -4.25 21.54 7.83
C ASP A 551 -4.87 22.90 8.21
N TYR A 552 -4.10 24.01 8.23
CA TYR A 552 -4.49 25.33 8.77
C TYR A 552 -4.95 25.30 10.23
N ASN A 553 -4.63 24.23 10.97
CA ASN A 553 -5.01 24.06 12.37
C ASN A 553 -3.84 23.96 13.32
N TYR A 554 -2.72 23.47 12.81
CA TYR A 554 -1.61 23.10 13.65
C TYR A 554 -0.38 23.93 13.33
N THR A 555 0.29 24.35 14.39
CA THR A 555 1.64 24.89 14.28
C THR A 555 2.57 23.79 13.76
N THR A 556 3.47 24.16 12.84
CA THR A 556 4.56 23.26 12.44
C THR A 556 5.79 23.62 13.24
N THR A 557 6.30 22.69 14.04
CA THR A 557 7.44 22.91 14.93
C THR A 557 8.68 22.19 14.42
N PHE A 558 9.80 22.91 14.38
CA PHE A 558 11.13 22.35 14.16
C PHE A 558 11.94 22.54 15.44
N ASP A 559 12.32 21.45 16.10
CA ASP A 559 13.09 21.50 17.36
C ASP A 559 14.37 20.66 17.23
N GLY A 560 15.54 21.31 17.25
CA GLY A 560 16.81 20.63 16.99
C GLY A 560 16.95 20.02 15.58
N PHE A 561 16.06 20.38 14.65
CA PHE A 561 16.02 19.78 13.32
C PHE A 561 17.05 20.41 12.39
N ASN A 562 17.91 19.58 11.78
CA ASN A 562 18.85 20.03 10.75
C ASN A 562 18.64 19.26 9.45
N GLY A 563 17.90 19.87 8.53
CA GLY A 563 17.50 19.13 7.34
C GLY A 563 16.78 19.92 6.28
N LYS A 564 16.22 19.18 5.33
CA LYS A 564 15.46 19.71 4.21
C LYS A 564 14.03 19.19 4.26
N VAL A 565 13.09 20.11 4.13
CA VAL A 565 11.68 19.80 3.89
C VAL A 565 11.31 20.26 2.48
N GLY A 566 10.53 19.46 1.76
CA GLY A 566 10.15 19.80 0.40
C GLY A 566 9.28 21.06 0.34
N THR A 567 8.21 21.10 1.14
CA THR A 567 7.31 22.27 1.28
C THR A 567 6.46 22.14 2.53
N LEU A 568 6.02 23.29 3.03
CA LEU A 568 4.91 23.40 3.97
C LEU A 568 3.65 23.82 3.20
N ARG A 569 2.49 23.40 3.69
CA ARG A 569 1.15 23.78 3.23
C ARG A 569 0.24 23.83 4.45
N GLY A 570 -0.90 24.49 4.31
CA GLY A 570 -1.79 24.60 5.46
C GLY A 570 -1.27 25.57 6.51
N THR A 571 -0.38 26.49 6.13
CA THR A 571 0.30 27.39 7.08
C THR A 571 -0.20 28.84 7.00
N ASP A 572 -1.08 29.17 6.05
CA ASP A 572 -1.53 30.54 5.77
C ASP A 572 -2.17 31.26 6.97
N ASN A 573 -2.75 30.51 7.92
CA ASN A 573 -3.33 31.01 9.19
C ASN A 573 -2.63 30.44 10.44
N GLN A 574 -1.42 29.88 10.28
CA GLN A 574 -0.73 29.15 11.34
C GLN A 574 0.71 29.61 11.49
N GLU A 575 1.26 29.35 12.68
CA GLU A 575 2.65 29.61 13.01
C GLU A 575 3.57 28.50 12.47
N VAL A 576 4.73 28.92 11.98
CA VAL A 576 5.87 28.03 11.74
C VAL A 576 6.94 28.37 12.76
N ASP A 577 7.15 27.48 13.71
CA ASP A 577 8.09 27.64 14.81
C ASP A 577 9.40 26.90 14.54
N VAL A 578 10.52 27.61 14.63
CA VAL A 578 11.87 27.10 14.37
C VAL A 578 12.75 27.37 15.58
N GLN A 579 12.89 26.35 16.42
CA GLN A 579 13.49 26.40 17.74
C GLN A 579 14.61 25.36 17.94
N GLY A 580 15.27 25.40 19.10
CA GLY A 580 16.25 24.38 19.50
C GLY A 580 17.51 24.31 18.64
N ASP A 581 18.03 25.44 18.16
CA ASP A 581 19.17 25.54 17.23
C ASP A 581 18.92 24.90 15.84
N SER A 582 17.65 24.81 15.42
CA SER A 582 17.24 24.17 14.15
C SER A 582 17.82 24.87 12.92
N LYS A 583 18.24 24.09 11.90
CA LYS A 583 18.67 24.57 10.58
C LYS A 583 17.77 23.98 9.50
N VAL A 584 16.68 24.68 9.22
CA VAL A 584 15.63 24.25 8.28
C VAL A 584 15.89 24.83 6.90
N THR A 585 15.77 24.00 5.86
CA THR A 585 15.74 24.46 4.46
C THR A 585 14.50 23.95 3.74
N LEU A 586 13.65 24.87 3.27
CA LEU A 586 12.50 24.54 2.43
C LEU A 586 12.89 24.54 0.95
N SER A 587 12.35 23.60 0.18
CA SER A 587 12.63 23.51 -1.26
C SER A 587 11.65 24.31 -2.13
N LYS A 588 10.55 24.80 -1.55
CA LYS A 588 9.48 25.54 -2.23
C LYS A 588 9.07 26.79 -1.43
N LYS A 589 8.24 27.62 -2.05
CA LYS A 589 7.70 28.84 -1.45
C LYS A 589 7.02 28.53 -0.11
N LEU A 590 7.26 29.38 0.90
CA LEU A 590 6.52 29.42 2.15
C LEU A 590 5.39 30.46 2.06
N VAL A 591 4.21 30.09 2.55
CA VAL A 591 3.14 31.03 2.89
C VAL A 591 2.77 30.73 4.33
N ALA A 592 2.83 31.72 5.22
CA ALA A 592 2.57 31.50 6.64
C ALA A 592 1.94 32.75 7.29
N ASP A 593 1.12 32.56 8.32
CA ASP A 593 0.61 33.70 9.12
C ASP A 593 1.74 34.29 9.95
N SER A 594 2.44 33.46 10.71
CA SER A 594 3.63 33.86 11.45
C SER A 594 4.77 32.87 11.27
N VAL A 595 5.99 33.39 11.39
CA VAL A 595 7.21 32.60 11.47
C VAL A 595 8.01 33.07 12.66
N THR A 596 8.25 32.18 13.61
CA THR A 596 9.14 32.43 14.74
C THR A 596 10.44 31.67 14.51
N VAL A 597 11.56 32.37 14.58
CA VAL A 597 12.90 31.74 14.50
C VAL A 597 13.64 32.08 15.78
N GLU A 598 13.76 31.12 16.70
CA GLU A 598 14.44 31.35 17.98
C GLU A 598 15.96 31.55 17.83
N ASP A 599 16.61 32.00 18.91
CA ASP A 599 18.07 32.14 18.97
C ASP A 599 18.78 30.84 18.54
N GLY A 600 19.92 31.00 17.87
CA GLY A 600 20.69 29.90 17.29
C GLY A 600 20.05 29.21 16.07
N SER A 601 18.76 29.44 15.79
CA SER A 601 18.03 28.77 14.72
C SER A 601 18.04 29.54 13.39
N LYS A 602 17.82 28.81 12.30
CA LYS A 602 17.85 29.34 10.93
C LYS A 602 16.83 28.67 10.02
N LEU A 603 15.97 29.48 9.42
CA LEU A 603 15.04 29.07 8.36
C LEU A 603 15.50 29.59 6.98
N THR A 604 15.72 28.70 6.02
CA THR A 604 16.08 29.06 4.64
C THR A 604 14.95 28.73 3.68
N ILE A 605 14.43 29.73 2.97
CA ILE A 605 13.32 29.59 2.01
C ILE A 605 13.68 30.19 0.63
N PRO A 606 13.20 29.62 -0.49
CA PRO A 606 13.45 30.16 -1.82
C PRO A 606 12.56 31.36 -2.16
N GLU A 607 11.38 31.45 -1.53
CA GLU A 607 10.39 32.52 -1.68
C GLU A 607 9.43 32.48 -0.48
N GLY A 608 8.92 33.62 -0.02
CA GLY A 608 8.04 33.72 1.15
C GLY A 608 6.97 34.80 1.01
N THR A 609 5.76 34.49 1.47
CA THR A 609 4.72 35.47 1.82
C THR A 609 4.34 35.20 3.27
N ILE A 610 4.72 36.08 4.19
CA ILE A 610 4.59 35.83 5.63
C ILE A 610 3.84 36.99 6.26
N GLY A 611 2.90 36.73 7.17
CA GLY A 611 2.24 37.77 7.95
C GLY A 611 3.23 38.48 8.87
N SER A 612 3.67 37.80 9.92
CA SER A 612 4.63 38.32 10.88
C SER A 612 5.88 37.44 10.99
N VAL A 613 7.04 38.06 11.19
CA VAL A 613 8.31 37.37 11.47
C VAL A 613 8.81 37.84 12.83
N ASP A 614 9.16 36.90 13.71
CA ASP A 614 9.65 37.16 15.07
C ASP A 614 10.81 36.22 15.46
N GLY A 615 11.43 36.48 16.62
CA GLY A 615 12.47 35.69 17.25
C GLY A 615 13.90 36.09 16.87
N GLU A 616 14.87 35.81 17.74
CA GLU A 616 16.26 36.30 17.62
C GLU A 616 17.11 35.59 16.52
N GLY A 617 16.55 34.58 15.85
CA GLY A 617 17.23 33.73 14.88
C GLY A 617 17.39 34.35 13.48
N THR A 618 17.64 33.51 12.47
CA THR A 618 17.92 33.95 11.09
C THR A 618 16.89 33.46 10.06
N LEU A 619 16.24 34.38 9.35
CA LEU A 619 15.46 34.10 8.14
C LEU A 619 16.29 34.36 6.88
N ALA A 620 16.52 33.33 6.07
CA ALA A 620 17.35 33.39 4.87
C ALA A 620 16.53 33.22 3.58
N VAL A 621 16.58 34.21 2.68
CA VAL A 621 15.76 34.27 1.45
C VAL A 621 16.48 34.99 0.30
N PRO A 622 16.27 34.65 -0.98
CA PRO A 622 16.81 35.44 -2.08
C PRO A 622 16.25 36.87 -2.13
N ALA A 623 17.07 37.82 -2.59
CA ALA A 623 16.63 39.21 -2.75
C ALA A 623 15.40 39.33 -3.68
N GLY A 624 14.39 40.06 -3.21
CA GLY A 624 13.15 40.35 -3.92
C GLY A 624 12.12 39.20 -3.87
N LYS A 625 12.38 38.15 -3.08
CA LYS A 625 11.54 36.95 -2.97
C LYS A 625 10.78 36.83 -1.66
N LEU A 626 10.81 37.86 -0.82
CA LEU A 626 10.04 37.94 0.42
C LEU A 626 8.98 39.04 0.32
N PHE A 627 7.78 38.74 0.80
CA PHE A 627 6.70 39.69 1.04
C PHE A 627 6.22 39.55 2.49
N ILE A 628 6.20 40.65 3.25
CA ILE A 628 5.74 40.70 4.64
C ILE A 628 4.38 41.42 4.71
N GLU A 629 3.39 40.82 5.35
CA GLU A 629 2.02 41.36 5.39
C GLU A 629 1.74 42.21 6.63
N ASP A 630 2.33 41.92 7.80
CA ASP A 630 1.99 42.59 9.06
C ASP A 630 3.20 43.12 9.84
N SER A 631 4.19 42.30 10.19
CA SER A 631 5.34 42.79 10.98
C SER A 631 6.63 42.00 10.77
N PHE A 632 7.73 42.61 11.18
CA PHE A 632 9.05 41.98 11.20
C PHE A 632 9.80 42.53 12.41
N ASP A 633 10.00 41.70 13.42
CA ASP A 633 10.67 42.06 14.67
C ASP A 633 11.73 41.01 15.03
N GLU A 634 12.77 41.43 15.74
CA GLU A 634 13.90 40.64 16.29
C GLU A 634 14.76 39.84 15.28
N ALA A 635 14.18 39.15 14.31
CA ALA A 635 14.85 38.20 13.42
C ALA A 635 15.88 38.86 12.52
N THR A 636 16.98 38.15 12.26
CA THR A 636 17.99 38.60 11.31
C THR A 636 17.66 38.14 9.90
N LEU A 637 17.44 39.09 8.98
CA LEU A 637 17.25 38.82 7.56
C LEU A 637 18.60 38.61 6.85
N GLN A 638 18.79 37.41 6.28
CA GLN A 638 19.91 37.05 5.43
C GLN A 638 19.47 36.93 3.96
N LEU A 639 20.16 37.61 3.03
CA LEU A 639 19.90 37.44 1.60
C LEU A 639 20.82 36.38 0.99
N THR A 640 20.26 35.25 0.57
CA THR A 640 21.05 34.12 0.05
C THR A 640 21.59 34.37 -1.35
N GLU A 641 20.89 35.17 -2.16
CA GLU A 641 21.26 35.54 -3.52
C GLU A 641 20.83 36.97 -3.83
N GLY A 642 21.47 37.61 -4.82
CA GLY A 642 21.02 38.90 -5.35
C GLY A 642 21.29 40.11 -4.45
N LEU A 643 22.15 39.96 -3.44
CA LEU A 643 22.56 41.04 -2.54
C LEU A 643 23.47 42.04 -3.30
N VAL A 644 22.83 43.00 -3.97
CA VAL A 644 23.47 44.04 -4.79
C VAL A 644 22.84 45.39 -4.45
N VAL A 645 23.68 46.42 -4.25
CA VAL A 645 23.20 47.78 -3.98
C VAL A 645 22.22 48.24 -5.07
N GLY A 646 21.06 48.73 -4.65
CA GLY A 646 19.95 49.17 -5.49
C GLY A 646 18.94 48.09 -5.87
N ALA A 647 19.20 46.81 -5.56
CA ALA A 647 18.21 45.74 -5.72
C ALA A 647 17.18 45.76 -4.57
N THR A 648 15.98 45.25 -4.85
CA THR A 648 14.94 45.07 -3.83
C THR A 648 15.32 43.88 -2.95
N ALA A 649 15.40 44.08 -1.64
CA ALA A 649 15.55 43.01 -0.66
C ALA A 649 14.22 42.27 -0.43
N PHE A 650 13.15 43.01 -0.10
CA PHE A 650 11.80 42.48 0.08
C PHE A 650 10.74 43.57 -0.11
N GLN A 651 9.46 43.20 -0.05
CA GLN A 651 8.30 44.09 -0.13
C GLN A 651 7.38 43.89 1.07
N SER A 652 6.55 44.88 1.39
CA SER A 652 5.48 44.77 2.40
C SER A 652 4.26 45.57 2.00
N TYR A 653 3.14 45.42 2.73
CA TYR A 653 2.07 46.41 2.68
C TYR A 653 2.54 47.80 3.18
N ASP A 654 1.82 48.84 2.77
CA ASP A 654 2.13 50.23 3.13
C ASP A 654 2.11 50.44 4.65
N ASN A 655 3.19 51.05 5.17
CA ASN A 655 3.33 51.38 6.60
C ASN A 655 3.24 50.19 7.59
N THR A 656 3.46 48.98 7.08
CA THR A 656 3.50 47.73 7.86
C THR A 656 4.83 47.53 8.58
N VAL A 657 5.95 47.61 7.85
CA VAL A 657 7.31 47.38 8.38
C VAL A 657 8.11 48.70 8.39
N ASP A 658 8.85 48.99 9.46
CA ASP A 658 9.88 50.04 9.48
C ASP A 658 11.27 49.44 9.16
N VAL A 659 12.16 50.26 8.59
CA VAL A 659 13.54 49.88 8.32
C VAL A 659 14.30 49.58 9.61
N ASP A 660 13.98 50.29 10.68
CA ASP A 660 14.67 50.19 11.97
C ASP A 660 14.32 48.89 12.73
N ASP A 661 13.19 48.25 12.39
CA ASP A 661 12.74 47.00 13.02
C ASP A 661 13.40 45.76 12.39
N VAL A 662 13.97 45.90 11.18
CA VAL A 662 14.55 44.77 10.43
C VAL A 662 16.04 44.66 10.70
N ASN A 663 16.43 43.64 11.48
CA ASN A 663 17.83 43.27 11.61
C ASN A 663 18.33 42.68 10.28
N THR A 664 19.44 43.20 9.75
CA THR A 664 19.95 42.81 8.42
C THR A 664 21.39 42.34 8.48
N LEU A 665 21.67 41.24 7.79
CA LEU A 665 22.99 40.62 7.81
C LEU A 665 23.88 41.12 6.67
N GLY A 666 24.75 42.08 6.96
CA GLY A 666 25.77 42.55 6.01
C GLY A 666 25.32 43.60 5.00
N TYR A 667 24.17 44.24 5.22
CA TYR A 667 23.69 45.33 4.38
C TYR A 667 22.86 46.31 5.18
N THR A 668 22.45 47.40 4.55
CA THR A 668 21.46 48.34 5.10
C THR A 668 20.33 48.56 4.10
N LEU A 669 19.18 48.97 4.60
CA LEU A 669 17.96 49.15 3.79
C LEU A 669 17.56 50.62 3.65
N GLU A 670 16.84 50.90 2.58
CA GLU A 670 16.03 52.10 2.43
C GLU A 670 14.61 51.72 2.01
N LYS A 671 13.60 52.27 2.70
CA LYS A 671 12.19 52.09 2.37
C LYS A 671 11.77 53.05 1.26
N LYS A 672 11.04 52.55 0.27
CA LYS A 672 10.47 53.32 -0.85
C LYS A 672 9.06 52.82 -1.16
N SER A 673 8.10 53.72 -1.26
CA SER A 673 6.76 53.34 -1.72
C SER A 673 6.76 52.96 -3.20
N VAL A 674 6.07 51.88 -3.53
CA VAL A 674 5.84 51.42 -4.92
C VAL A 674 4.54 52.02 -5.45
N ASN A 675 3.48 51.94 -4.65
CA ASN A 675 2.15 52.52 -4.88
C ASN A 675 1.51 52.84 -3.51
N ASP A 676 0.20 53.12 -3.47
CA ASP A 676 -0.52 53.48 -2.24
C ASP A 676 -0.73 52.29 -1.27
N ASP A 677 -0.48 51.06 -1.71
CA ASP A 677 -0.76 49.83 -0.94
C ASP A 677 0.52 49.03 -0.61
N VAL A 678 1.66 49.30 -1.26
CA VAL A 678 2.87 48.47 -1.20
C VAL A 678 4.14 49.31 -1.07
N ASP A 679 4.96 48.95 -0.10
CA ASP A 679 6.32 49.43 0.09
C ASP A 679 7.37 48.42 -0.40
N LYS A 680 8.53 48.92 -0.82
CA LYS A 680 9.72 48.11 -1.13
C LYS A 680 10.92 48.55 -0.31
N PHE A 681 11.71 47.56 0.12
CA PHE A 681 12.94 47.76 0.84
C PHE A 681 14.11 47.49 -0.10
N VAL A 682 14.92 48.52 -0.35
CA VAL A 682 16.02 48.48 -1.31
C VAL A 682 17.35 48.44 -0.58
N ILE A 683 18.28 47.62 -1.06
CA ILE A 683 19.63 47.51 -0.50
C ILE A 683 20.38 48.82 -0.77
N LYS A 684 20.79 49.50 0.29
CA LYS A 684 21.44 50.81 0.21
C LYS A 684 22.95 50.70 0.17
N ASP A 685 23.53 49.97 1.12
CA ASP A 685 24.97 49.74 1.26
C ASP A 685 25.22 48.29 1.70
N VAL A 686 26.41 47.77 1.45
CA VAL A 686 26.84 46.41 1.83
C VAL A 686 28.09 46.47 2.71
N LYS A 687 28.14 45.66 3.77
CA LYS A 687 29.28 45.51 4.69
C LYS A 687 29.64 44.03 4.85
N PHE A 688 30.91 43.73 5.08
CA PHE A 688 31.34 42.36 5.35
C PHE A 688 30.63 41.84 6.62
N ALA A 689 29.99 40.68 6.53
CA ALA A 689 29.25 40.05 7.62
C ALA A 689 29.70 38.62 7.92
N GLY A 690 30.58 38.04 7.10
CA GLY A 690 31.17 36.74 7.39
C GLY A 690 31.58 35.99 6.15
N LEU A 691 31.50 34.67 6.22
CA LEU A 691 31.95 33.75 5.20
C LEU A 691 30.79 32.88 4.70
N SER A 692 30.89 32.39 3.46
CA SER A 692 29.95 31.43 2.88
C SER A 692 30.69 30.40 2.03
N PHE A 693 30.25 29.14 2.05
CA PHE A 693 30.81 28.09 1.21
C PHE A 693 30.10 27.98 -0.15
N ASP A 694 30.85 27.52 -1.16
CA ASP A 694 30.30 27.13 -2.47
C ASP A 694 29.33 25.93 -2.39
N LYS A 695 29.44 25.12 -1.32
CA LYS A 695 28.62 23.94 -1.04
C LYS A 695 28.36 23.84 0.45
N SER A 696 27.13 23.53 0.85
CA SER A 696 26.73 23.35 2.25
C SER A 696 26.53 21.89 2.67
N ASN A 697 26.23 21.00 1.73
CA ASN A 697 26.03 19.56 1.98
C ASN A 697 26.71 18.74 0.88
N VAL A 698 27.61 17.83 1.24
CA VAL A 698 28.42 17.07 0.27
C VAL A 698 28.53 15.61 0.66
N SER A 699 27.99 14.72 -0.16
CA SER A 699 28.23 13.27 -0.02
C SER A 699 29.47 12.85 -0.81
N VAL A 700 30.38 12.13 -0.17
CA VAL A 700 31.66 11.69 -0.76
C VAL A 700 31.90 10.22 -0.42
N ALA A 701 32.21 9.41 -1.42
CA ALA A 701 32.48 7.99 -1.18
C ALA A 701 33.88 7.73 -0.62
N LYS A 702 34.03 6.63 0.12
CA LYS A 702 35.34 6.14 0.58
C LYS A 702 36.38 6.14 -0.55
N GLY A 703 37.54 6.74 -0.29
CA GLY A 703 38.67 6.86 -1.20
C GLY A 703 38.64 8.06 -2.14
N TYR A 704 37.54 8.83 -2.16
CA TYR A 704 37.39 10.04 -2.98
C TYR A 704 37.63 11.31 -2.15
N ASP A 705 37.80 12.42 -2.84
CA ASP A 705 37.91 13.74 -2.24
C ASP A 705 36.92 14.74 -2.89
N THR A 706 36.67 15.81 -2.15
CA THR A 706 35.90 16.97 -2.60
C THR A 706 36.61 18.24 -2.15
N THR A 707 36.26 19.35 -2.79
CA THR A 707 36.76 20.68 -2.42
C THR A 707 35.61 21.56 -1.93
N LEU A 708 35.86 22.29 -0.86
CA LEU A 708 35.03 23.37 -0.33
C LEU A 708 35.80 24.68 -0.49
N THR A 709 35.17 25.68 -1.10
CA THR A 709 35.76 27.01 -1.30
C THR A 709 34.95 28.04 -0.55
N VAL A 710 35.64 28.88 0.22
CA VAL A 710 35.02 29.94 1.00
C VAL A 710 35.08 31.28 0.26
N ALA A 711 33.96 32.00 0.28
CA ALA A 711 33.80 33.35 -0.21
C ALA A 711 33.39 34.31 0.91
N ASN A 712 33.64 35.60 0.72
CA ASN A 712 33.19 36.64 1.65
C ASN A 712 31.69 36.85 1.47
N TYR A 713 30.97 36.99 2.58
CA TYR A 713 29.56 37.35 2.56
C TYR A 713 29.36 38.79 3.10
N PRO A 714 28.68 39.67 2.34
CA PRO A 714 28.24 39.50 0.96
C PRO A 714 29.38 39.50 -0.08
N ASP A 715 29.12 38.91 -1.25
CA ASP A 715 30.10 38.82 -2.34
C ASP A 715 30.67 40.19 -2.74
N GLY A 716 31.99 40.25 -2.92
CA GLY A 716 32.70 41.47 -3.32
C GLY A 716 33.09 42.41 -2.16
N THR A 717 32.74 42.07 -0.92
CA THR A 717 33.30 42.71 0.27
C THR A 717 34.74 42.26 0.55
N ALA A 718 35.50 43.06 1.29
CA ALA A 718 36.86 42.71 1.71
C ALA A 718 36.86 42.20 3.15
N LEU A 719 37.74 41.25 3.45
CA LEU A 719 38.03 40.84 4.82
C LEU A 719 38.46 42.07 5.65
N PRO A 720 38.09 42.14 6.95
CA PRO A 720 38.58 43.16 7.85
C PRO A 720 40.11 43.23 7.88
N ALA A 721 40.66 44.41 8.21
CA ALA A 721 42.11 44.59 8.30
C ALA A 721 42.71 43.61 9.32
N ASP A 722 43.82 42.98 8.96
CA ASP A 722 44.54 41.99 9.79
C ASP A 722 43.77 40.67 10.09
N ALA A 723 42.62 40.44 9.44
CA ALA A 723 41.85 39.21 9.57
C ALA A 723 42.42 38.05 8.71
N GLN A 724 42.25 36.82 9.22
CA GLN A 724 42.60 35.57 8.55
C GLN A 724 41.42 34.61 8.60
N ILE A 725 41.41 33.61 7.71
CA ILE A 725 40.42 32.53 7.72
C ILE A 725 41.04 31.33 8.41
N GLU A 726 40.42 30.90 9.51
CA GLU A 726 40.77 29.65 10.19
C GLU A 726 39.76 28.57 9.80
N TRP A 727 40.26 27.36 9.60
CA TRP A 727 39.46 26.21 9.17
C TRP A 727 39.49 25.15 10.25
N TYR A 728 38.30 24.67 10.60
CA TYR A 728 38.09 23.58 11.54
C TYR A 728 37.32 22.46 10.82
N ILE A 729 37.64 21.21 11.16
CA ILE A 729 36.84 20.06 10.77
C ILE A 729 36.50 19.29 12.04
N ASP A 730 35.21 19.15 12.31
CA ASP A 730 34.68 18.22 13.30
C ASP A 730 34.40 16.90 12.60
N ALA A 731 35.31 15.94 12.77
CA ALA A 731 35.20 14.62 12.15
C ALA A 731 36.08 13.62 12.86
N ASN A 732 35.76 12.34 12.69
CA ASN A 732 36.66 11.27 13.05
C ASN A 732 37.84 11.23 12.03
N ASP A 733 39.06 11.39 12.53
CA ASP A 733 40.29 11.51 11.73
C ASP A 733 40.72 10.18 11.08
N ASP A 734 40.20 9.05 11.55
CA ASP A 734 40.34 7.75 10.88
C ASP A 734 39.56 7.70 9.55
N TYR A 735 38.49 8.48 9.42
CA TYR A 735 37.58 8.47 8.26
C TYR A 735 37.69 9.71 7.38
N PHE A 736 38.04 10.86 7.93
CA PHE A 736 38.15 12.11 7.19
C PHE A 736 39.52 12.76 7.33
N GLN A 737 39.99 13.35 6.23
CA GLN A 737 41.20 14.16 6.21
C GLN A 737 40.95 15.47 5.47
N MET A 738 41.24 16.60 6.13
CA MET A 738 41.18 17.93 5.52
C MET A 738 42.59 18.50 5.27
N THR A 739 42.79 19.07 4.09
CA THR A 739 43.97 19.87 3.74
C THR A 739 43.53 21.21 3.17
N VAL A 740 44.11 22.31 3.67
CA VAL A 740 43.70 23.67 3.30
C VAL A 740 44.79 24.35 2.47
N GLU A 741 44.40 24.98 1.37
CA GLU A 741 45.25 25.84 0.55
C GLU A 741 44.52 27.17 0.27
N GLY A 742 44.90 28.22 1.01
CA GLY A 742 44.26 29.54 0.91
C GLY A 742 42.78 29.49 1.28
N ASN A 743 41.91 29.81 0.32
CA ASN A 743 40.46 29.87 0.51
C ASN A 743 39.75 28.54 0.16
N THR A 744 40.49 27.46 -0.09
CA THR A 744 39.93 26.16 -0.46
C THR A 744 40.41 25.07 0.49
N ALA A 745 39.48 24.32 1.07
CA ALA A 745 39.73 23.08 1.79
C ALA A 745 39.44 21.87 0.87
N THR A 746 40.36 20.93 0.81
CA THR A 746 40.14 19.62 0.19
C THR A 746 39.89 18.61 1.30
N VAL A 747 38.74 17.95 1.27
CA VAL A 747 38.36 16.92 2.23
C VAL A 747 38.36 15.57 1.52
N LYS A 748 39.16 14.63 2.03
CA LYS A 748 39.27 13.26 1.55
C LYS A 748 38.58 12.33 2.55
N VAL A 749 37.72 11.44 2.03
CA VAL A 749 37.14 10.34 2.81
C VAL A 749 38.10 9.15 2.72
N LEU A 750 38.72 8.80 3.85
CA LEU A 750 39.72 7.74 3.97
C LEU A 750 39.08 6.34 4.03
N ASP A 751 38.06 6.21 4.87
CA ASP A 751 37.33 4.96 5.09
C ASP A 751 35.82 5.23 5.27
N TYR A 752 35.02 4.19 5.58
CA TYR A 752 33.60 4.26 5.90
C TYR A 752 33.32 3.31 7.07
N SER A 753 32.75 3.84 8.15
CA SER A 753 32.35 3.06 9.32
C SER A 753 31.07 2.28 9.03
N LYS A 754 31.06 0.99 9.34
CA LYS A 754 29.83 0.19 9.32
C LYS A 754 29.19 0.06 10.69
N ASP A 755 29.95 0.39 11.73
CA ASP A 755 29.56 0.13 13.12
C ASP A 755 29.00 1.40 13.77
N TYR A 756 29.31 2.59 13.24
CA TYR A 756 28.83 3.87 13.77
C TYR A 756 28.50 4.84 12.63
N ALA A 757 27.24 5.25 12.49
CA ALA A 757 26.82 6.17 11.42
C ALA A 757 27.41 7.59 11.59
N SER A 758 27.61 8.01 12.84
CA SER A 758 28.20 9.30 13.21
C SER A 758 29.64 9.47 12.74
N ASP A 759 30.43 8.39 12.72
CA ASP A 759 31.81 8.38 12.20
C ASP A 759 31.87 8.69 10.70
N ASN A 760 30.76 8.52 9.97
CA ASN A 760 30.64 8.85 8.56
C ASN A 760 30.19 10.29 8.32
N LYS A 761 30.12 11.13 9.35
CA LYS A 761 29.77 12.54 9.22
C LYS A 761 30.97 13.42 9.55
N ALA A 762 31.04 14.56 8.89
CA ALA A 762 32.01 15.60 9.18
C ALA A 762 31.39 16.98 8.98
N THR A 763 31.70 17.92 9.85
CA THR A 763 31.33 19.32 9.70
C THR A 763 32.58 20.15 9.50
N VAL A 764 32.70 20.81 8.36
CA VAL A 764 33.78 21.77 8.12
C VAL A 764 33.27 23.17 8.43
N THR A 765 34.00 23.89 9.26
CA THR A 765 33.70 25.27 9.66
C THR A 765 34.85 26.18 9.23
N ALA A 766 34.54 27.32 8.64
CA ALA A 766 35.50 28.40 8.39
C ALA A 766 35.08 29.66 9.15
N THR A 767 35.99 30.20 9.96
CA THR A 767 35.77 31.36 10.83
C THR A 767 36.75 32.49 10.52
N VAL A 768 36.38 33.71 10.90
CA VAL A 768 37.22 34.91 10.74
C VAL A 768 37.95 35.20 12.05
N VAL A 769 39.28 35.18 12.03
CA VAL A 769 40.13 35.36 13.21
C VAL A 769 41.13 36.50 13.05
N ASP A 770 41.59 37.05 14.17
CA ASP A 770 42.66 38.03 14.22
C ASP A 770 44.03 37.39 13.94
N ALA A 771 45.09 38.21 13.85
CA ALA A 771 46.46 37.71 13.68
C ALA A 771 46.98 36.80 14.81
N ASN A 772 46.26 36.71 15.94
CA ASN A 772 46.58 35.86 17.09
C ASN A 772 45.70 34.60 17.16
N GLY A 773 44.74 34.41 16.24
CA GLY A 773 43.81 33.29 16.23
C GLY A 773 42.57 33.46 17.12
N ASN A 774 42.23 34.68 17.55
CA ASN A 774 40.97 34.93 18.27
C ASN A 774 39.84 35.27 17.30
N THR A 775 38.65 34.73 17.53
CA THR A 775 37.44 35.07 16.74
C THR A 775 37.21 36.58 16.72
N LEU A 776 37.08 37.13 15.52
CA LEU A 776 36.78 38.55 15.33
C LEU A 776 35.28 38.80 15.42
N THR A 777 34.92 39.92 16.06
CA THR A 777 33.56 40.47 16.06
C THR A 777 33.50 41.69 15.15
N ASP A 778 32.30 42.04 14.71
CA ASP A 778 32.04 43.29 14.01
C ASP A 778 32.13 44.52 14.95
N GLU A 779 31.84 45.70 14.40
CA GLU A 779 31.89 46.98 15.14
C GLU A 779 30.84 47.07 16.27
N ASP A 780 29.79 46.26 16.18
CA ASP A 780 28.67 46.21 17.12
C ASP A 780 28.88 45.13 18.21
N GLY A 781 29.96 44.34 18.10
CA GLY A 781 30.32 43.28 19.05
C GLY A 781 29.73 41.91 18.70
N ASN A 782 29.08 41.77 17.53
CA ASN A 782 28.51 40.52 17.06
C ASN A 782 29.57 39.67 16.36
N ALA A 783 29.49 38.35 16.49
CA ALA A 783 30.39 37.46 15.77
C ALA A 783 30.13 37.52 14.26
N TYR A 784 31.18 37.47 13.44
CA TYR A 784 31.01 37.27 12.00
C TYR A 784 30.42 35.88 11.73
N VAL A 785 29.54 35.80 10.74
CA VAL A 785 28.90 34.54 10.33
C VAL A 785 29.97 33.57 9.86
N GLU A 786 30.01 32.41 10.49
CA GLU A 786 30.86 31.31 10.07
C GLU A 786 30.26 30.57 8.87
N ALA A 787 31.13 30.08 7.98
CA ALA A 787 30.71 29.19 6.92
C ALA A 787 30.76 27.75 7.43
N THR A 788 29.66 27.02 7.32
CA THR A 788 29.59 25.60 7.70
C THR A 788 29.16 24.73 6.51
N ALA A 789 29.82 23.58 6.36
CA ALA A 789 29.48 22.59 5.34
C ALA A 789 29.49 21.19 5.97
N ASN A 790 28.37 20.50 5.82
CA ASN A 790 28.22 19.12 6.27
C ASN A 790 28.68 18.16 5.17
N LEU A 791 29.45 17.16 5.55
CA LEU A 791 29.89 16.08 4.68
C LEU A 791 29.41 14.74 5.20
N THR A 792 29.03 13.87 4.27
CA THR A 792 28.64 12.50 4.57
C THR A 792 29.49 11.53 3.76
N ALA A 793 30.23 10.67 4.45
CA ALA A 793 30.95 9.56 3.85
C ALA A 793 29.96 8.48 3.40
N THR A 794 30.11 8.01 2.17
CA THR A 794 29.33 6.86 1.67
C THR A 794 30.23 5.67 1.41
N ALA A 795 29.71 4.46 1.65
CA ALA A 795 30.46 3.23 1.40
C ALA A 795 30.84 3.06 -0.08
N LEU A 796 29.93 3.48 -0.97
CA LEU A 796 30.02 3.32 -2.42
C LEU A 796 29.74 4.67 -3.11
N PRO A 797 30.37 4.93 -4.27
CA PRO A 797 30.07 6.13 -5.06
C PRO A 797 28.66 6.07 -5.66
N GLU A 798 27.99 7.22 -5.77
CA GLU A 798 26.66 7.30 -6.37
C GLU A 798 26.69 6.81 -7.82
N SER A 799 25.73 5.95 -8.17
CA SER A 799 25.63 5.36 -9.51
C SER A 799 24.18 5.25 -9.96
N LYS A 800 23.96 5.35 -11.28
CA LYS A 800 22.64 5.15 -11.92
C LYS A 800 22.73 3.98 -12.88
N LEU A 801 21.81 3.03 -12.73
CA LEU A 801 21.68 1.88 -13.62
C LEU A 801 20.59 2.11 -14.66
N THR A 802 20.92 1.92 -15.93
CA THR A 802 19.97 2.03 -17.05
C THR A 802 19.81 0.68 -17.74
N LEU A 803 18.56 0.25 -17.93
CA LEU A 803 18.20 -0.96 -18.66
C LEU A 803 17.49 -0.60 -19.97
N ASP A 804 17.85 -1.24 -21.07
CA ASP A 804 17.18 -1.05 -22.36
C ASP A 804 15.80 -1.72 -22.44
N THR A 805 15.48 -2.57 -21.45
CA THR A 805 14.26 -3.37 -21.38
C THR A 805 13.63 -3.26 -20.00
N LYS A 806 12.31 -3.01 -19.93
CA LYS A 806 11.54 -2.98 -18.67
C LYS A 806 10.69 -4.24 -18.44
N SER A 807 10.18 -4.86 -19.50
CA SER A 807 9.43 -6.11 -19.42
C SER A 807 9.51 -6.91 -20.71
N VAL A 808 9.34 -8.23 -20.63
CA VAL A 808 9.40 -9.13 -21.78
C VAL A 808 8.49 -10.34 -21.60
N THR A 809 7.82 -10.75 -22.67
CA THR A 809 7.12 -12.05 -22.75
C THR A 809 7.89 -12.99 -23.67
N ILE A 810 8.27 -14.16 -23.15
CA ILE A 810 9.11 -15.14 -23.84
C ILE A 810 8.36 -16.48 -23.87
N GLY A 811 8.42 -17.22 -24.98
CA GLY A 811 7.88 -18.58 -25.03
C GLY A 811 8.80 -19.57 -24.30
N THR A 812 8.26 -20.56 -23.57
CA THR A 812 9.05 -21.62 -22.90
C THR A 812 10.10 -22.22 -23.85
N GLY A 813 11.36 -22.32 -23.39
CA GLY A 813 12.50 -22.81 -24.16
C GLY A 813 13.21 -21.79 -25.05
N ASN A 814 12.72 -20.54 -25.15
CA ASN A 814 13.39 -19.47 -25.90
C ASN A 814 14.28 -18.59 -25.00
N ILE A 815 15.08 -17.75 -25.65
CA ILE A 815 15.97 -16.78 -25.00
C ILE A 815 15.64 -15.34 -25.40
N TYR A 816 16.01 -14.38 -24.56
CA TYR A 816 15.93 -12.94 -24.81
C TYR A 816 17.23 -12.25 -24.35
N GLN A 817 17.64 -11.15 -24.98
CA GLN A 817 18.88 -10.44 -24.63
C GLN A 817 18.57 -8.97 -24.34
N PHE A 818 19.24 -8.41 -23.34
CA PHE A 818 19.08 -7.02 -22.92
C PHE A 818 20.44 -6.40 -22.57
N LEU A 819 20.49 -5.07 -22.51
CA LEU A 819 21.67 -4.29 -22.13
C LEU A 819 21.43 -3.58 -20.80
N ALA A 820 22.45 -3.58 -19.95
CA ALA A 820 22.52 -2.83 -18.71
C ALA A 820 23.74 -1.92 -18.69
N LYS A 821 23.58 -0.66 -18.30
CA LYS A 821 24.69 0.30 -18.24
C LYS A 821 24.67 1.08 -16.93
N SER A 822 25.79 1.06 -16.23
CA SER A 822 26.07 1.88 -15.05
C SER A 822 26.62 3.25 -15.47
N SER A 823 26.29 4.31 -14.74
CA SER A 823 26.82 5.66 -15.00
C SER A 823 28.28 5.83 -14.57
N THR A 824 28.78 4.93 -13.73
CA THR A 824 30.15 4.93 -13.18
C THR A 824 31.05 3.88 -13.82
N ASP A 825 30.55 3.20 -14.87
CA ASP A 825 31.18 2.03 -15.49
C ASP A 825 31.51 0.90 -14.47
N ALA A 826 30.77 0.85 -13.35
CA ALA A 826 30.88 -0.21 -12.35
C ALA A 826 30.44 -1.57 -12.91
N ALA A 827 31.03 -2.64 -12.37
CA ALA A 827 30.68 -4.01 -12.75
C ALA A 827 29.19 -4.29 -12.47
N ILE A 828 28.55 -5.11 -13.32
CA ILE A 828 27.10 -5.37 -13.26
C ILE A 828 26.85 -6.86 -13.07
N THR A 829 25.88 -7.20 -12.23
CA THR A 829 25.38 -8.57 -12.02
C THR A 829 23.87 -8.61 -12.27
N ALA A 830 23.33 -9.81 -12.58
CA ALA A 830 21.90 -10.01 -12.74
C ALA A 830 21.47 -11.34 -12.10
N ALA A 831 20.30 -11.34 -11.46
CA ALA A 831 19.72 -12.51 -10.82
C ALA A 831 18.24 -12.64 -11.18
N SER A 832 17.73 -13.87 -11.20
CA SER A 832 16.30 -14.16 -11.38
C SER A 832 15.64 -14.42 -10.04
N SER A 833 14.44 -13.89 -9.83
CA SER A 833 13.60 -14.17 -8.66
C SER A 833 13.16 -15.64 -8.60
N ASP A 834 13.08 -16.33 -9.75
CA ASP A 834 12.76 -17.75 -9.83
C ASP A 834 13.48 -18.39 -11.02
N THR A 835 14.59 -19.08 -10.74
CA THR A 835 15.40 -19.77 -11.75
C THR A 835 14.71 -20.97 -12.37
N GLN A 836 13.60 -21.46 -11.79
CA GLN A 836 12.79 -22.52 -12.39
C GLN A 836 11.87 -21.98 -13.50
N ILE A 837 11.58 -20.67 -13.51
CA ILE A 837 10.77 -20.00 -14.52
C ILE A 837 11.66 -19.36 -15.59
N ALA A 838 12.68 -18.60 -15.18
CA ALA A 838 13.64 -17.99 -16.09
C ALA A 838 15.03 -17.90 -15.46
N THR A 839 16.09 -18.17 -16.22
CA THR A 839 17.48 -17.93 -15.81
C THR A 839 18.04 -16.70 -16.53
N VAL A 840 19.10 -16.11 -15.99
CA VAL A 840 19.82 -15.00 -16.62
C VAL A 840 21.32 -15.25 -16.53
N ASP A 841 22.03 -15.02 -17.62
CA ASP A 841 23.48 -15.13 -17.70
C ASP A 841 24.06 -13.90 -18.38
N GLU A 842 25.22 -13.44 -17.92
CA GLU A 842 25.99 -12.42 -18.63
C GLU A 842 26.70 -13.04 -19.84
N ILE A 843 26.47 -12.48 -21.03
CA ILE A 843 27.04 -12.99 -22.28
C ILE A 843 28.13 -12.08 -22.86
N ASN A 844 28.17 -10.80 -22.48
CA ASN A 844 29.26 -9.91 -22.84
C ASN A 844 29.40 -8.73 -21.86
N PRO A 845 30.38 -8.75 -20.94
CA PRO A 845 30.65 -7.62 -20.04
C PRO A 845 31.26 -6.39 -20.73
N ASN A 846 31.79 -6.53 -21.96
CA ASN A 846 32.54 -5.48 -22.66
C ASN A 846 31.83 -4.94 -23.91
N ASP A 847 30.50 -4.97 -23.99
CA ASP A 847 29.78 -4.33 -25.12
C ASP A 847 29.83 -2.79 -24.95
N PRO A 848 30.21 -2.02 -25.98
CA PRO A 848 30.36 -0.56 -25.89
C PRO A 848 29.10 0.21 -25.46
N ARG A 849 27.94 -0.45 -25.50
CA ARG A 849 26.64 0.13 -25.12
C ARG A 849 26.22 -0.19 -23.68
N GLY A 850 26.98 -1.04 -22.97
CA GLY A 850 26.66 -1.56 -21.64
C GLY A 850 26.76 -3.09 -21.59
N HIS A 851 26.84 -3.67 -20.40
CA HIS A 851 26.91 -5.12 -20.18
C HIS A 851 25.70 -5.82 -20.83
N LYS A 852 25.96 -6.90 -21.57
CA LYS A 852 24.92 -7.65 -22.29
C LYS A 852 24.58 -8.94 -21.57
N PHE A 853 23.31 -9.09 -21.24
CA PHE A 853 22.76 -10.25 -20.55
C PHE A 853 21.79 -11.04 -21.44
N GLN A 854 21.59 -12.30 -21.11
CA GLN A 854 20.66 -13.21 -21.78
C GLN A 854 19.76 -13.90 -20.76
N ILE A 855 18.45 -13.80 -20.97
CA ILE A 855 17.42 -14.51 -20.21
C ILE A 855 17.06 -15.79 -20.97
N ALA A 856 16.99 -16.93 -20.28
CA ALA A 856 16.44 -18.17 -20.83
C ALA A 856 15.11 -18.54 -20.14
N ALA A 857 14.07 -18.79 -20.92
CA ALA A 857 12.75 -19.14 -20.42
C ALA A 857 12.66 -20.65 -20.15
N VAL A 858 12.50 -21.03 -18.88
CA VAL A 858 12.55 -22.42 -18.41
C VAL A 858 11.16 -23.06 -18.32
N ALA A 859 10.22 -22.42 -17.63
CA ALA A 859 8.86 -22.93 -17.41
C ALA A 859 7.81 -21.81 -17.47
N GLU A 860 6.55 -22.15 -17.75
CA GLU A 860 5.44 -21.19 -17.77
C GLU A 860 5.24 -20.54 -16.40
N GLY A 861 5.17 -19.21 -16.36
CA GLY A 861 5.10 -18.46 -15.10
C GLY A 861 5.58 -17.02 -15.24
N LYS A 862 5.70 -16.31 -14.11
CA LYS A 862 6.26 -14.96 -14.04
C LYS A 862 7.50 -14.98 -13.17
N ALA A 863 8.55 -14.29 -13.60
CA ALA A 863 9.76 -14.06 -12.84
C ALA A 863 10.21 -12.60 -13.04
N THR A 864 11.06 -12.11 -12.14
CA THR A 864 11.68 -10.80 -12.25
C THR A 864 13.19 -10.99 -12.35
N ILE A 865 13.82 -10.35 -13.34
CA ILE A 865 15.28 -10.23 -13.38
C ILE A 865 15.68 -8.93 -12.71
N THR A 866 16.43 -9.02 -11.62
CA THR A 866 17.00 -7.88 -10.93
C THR A 866 18.46 -7.74 -11.34
N VAL A 867 18.84 -6.56 -11.80
CA VAL A 867 20.18 -6.21 -12.24
C VAL A 867 20.74 -5.21 -11.24
N THR A 868 21.96 -5.41 -10.80
CA THR A 868 22.61 -4.60 -9.76
C THR A 868 24.04 -4.27 -10.18
N ASP A 869 24.43 -3.00 -10.14
CA ASP A 869 25.84 -2.65 -10.27
C ASP A 869 26.60 -2.75 -8.94
N ALA A 870 27.93 -2.76 -9.00
CA ALA A 870 28.78 -2.89 -7.84
C ALA A 870 28.69 -1.71 -6.85
N ASN A 871 28.02 -0.61 -7.25
CA ASN A 871 27.78 0.56 -6.44
C ASN A 871 26.37 0.54 -5.80
N GLY A 872 25.60 -0.53 -5.98
CA GLY A 872 24.29 -0.74 -5.37
C GLY A 872 23.09 -0.25 -6.18
N ALA A 873 23.30 0.35 -7.36
CA ALA A 873 22.20 0.80 -8.21
C ALA A 873 21.48 -0.40 -8.84
N THR A 874 20.15 -0.44 -8.73
CA THR A 874 19.34 -1.58 -9.20
C THR A 874 18.37 -1.21 -10.32
N GLY A 875 18.00 -2.21 -11.12
CA GLY A 875 16.98 -2.13 -12.17
C GLY A 875 16.31 -3.48 -12.33
N SER A 876 15.01 -3.50 -12.66
CA SER A 876 14.23 -4.74 -12.74
C SER A 876 13.55 -4.91 -14.08
N ILE A 877 13.50 -6.16 -14.56
CA ILE A 877 12.81 -6.58 -15.79
C ILE A 877 11.74 -7.61 -15.41
N ALA A 878 10.48 -7.29 -15.69
CA ALA A 878 9.38 -8.24 -15.52
C ALA A 878 9.36 -9.26 -16.68
N VAL A 879 9.53 -10.55 -16.37
CA VAL A 879 9.54 -11.66 -17.34
C VAL A 879 8.25 -12.46 -17.22
N THR A 880 7.52 -12.61 -18.32
CA THR A 880 6.40 -13.55 -18.43
C THR A 880 6.78 -14.66 -19.38
N VAL A 881 6.88 -15.89 -18.88
CA VAL A 881 7.09 -17.06 -19.72
C VAL A 881 5.75 -17.68 -20.07
N ALA A 882 5.44 -17.69 -21.36
CA ALA A 882 4.17 -18.22 -21.88
C ALA A 882 4.38 -19.56 -22.59
N LYS A 883 3.38 -20.44 -22.50
CA LYS A 883 3.36 -21.72 -23.22
C LYS A 883 3.39 -21.53 -24.74
N VAL A 884 4.23 -22.30 -25.42
CA VAL A 884 4.28 -22.33 -26.89
C VAL A 884 3.14 -23.19 -27.44
N ASN A 885 2.12 -22.58 -28.05
CA ASN A 885 0.98 -23.29 -28.66
C ASN A 885 1.24 -23.63 -30.14
N GLY A 886 2.11 -24.62 -30.41
CA GLY A 886 2.45 -25.08 -31.76
C GLY A 886 2.21 -26.57 -32.02
N THR A 887 2.17 -26.99 -33.29
CA THR A 887 2.00 -28.42 -33.67
C THR A 887 2.93 -28.81 -34.82
N LEU A 888 3.42 -30.06 -34.81
CA LEU A 888 4.05 -30.73 -35.94
C LEU A 888 3.08 -31.78 -36.48
N LYS A 889 2.84 -31.76 -37.80
CA LYS A 889 1.82 -32.60 -38.44
C LYS A 889 2.33 -33.26 -39.70
N ALA A 890 2.04 -34.54 -39.89
CA ALA A 890 2.11 -35.24 -41.18
C ALA A 890 0.70 -35.35 -41.80
N ASP A 891 0.58 -35.18 -43.12
CA ASP A 891 -0.71 -35.33 -43.83
C ASP A 891 -1.12 -36.78 -44.11
N THR A 892 -0.22 -37.73 -43.82
CA THR A 892 -0.36 -39.16 -44.10
C THR A 892 0.05 -39.97 -42.87
N THR A 893 -0.72 -41.00 -42.51
CA THR A 893 -0.38 -41.89 -41.39
C THR A 893 0.35 -43.15 -41.86
N SER A 894 -0.11 -43.74 -42.97
CA SER A 894 0.56 -44.89 -43.57
C SER A 894 0.36 -44.98 -45.08
N TYR A 895 1.30 -45.62 -45.77
CA TYR A 895 1.27 -45.80 -47.22
C TYR A 895 1.84 -47.16 -47.64
N THR A 896 1.21 -47.83 -48.60
CA THR A 896 1.67 -49.10 -49.18
C THR A 896 1.93 -48.94 -50.67
N MET A 897 3.08 -49.42 -51.15
CA MET A 897 3.50 -49.32 -52.55
C MET A 897 4.38 -50.46 -53.01
N ALA A 898 4.53 -50.63 -54.33
CA ALA A 898 5.52 -51.53 -54.92
C ALA A 898 6.93 -50.89 -54.94
N PRO A 899 8.03 -51.71 -54.98
CA PRO A 899 9.37 -51.20 -55.24
C PRO A 899 9.41 -50.37 -56.54
N GLY A 900 10.12 -49.24 -56.53
CA GLY A 900 10.22 -48.29 -57.64
C GLY A 900 9.12 -47.22 -57.69
N ASN A 901 8.02 -47.39 -56.96
CA ASN A 901 6.96 -46.37 -56.89
C ASN A 901 7.31 -45.24 -55.92
N ILE A 902 6.64 -44.10 -56.10
CA ILE A 902 6.87 -42.87 -55.34
C ILE A 902 5.60 -42.37 -54.64
N TYR A 903 5.78 -41.67 -53.52
CA TYR A 903 4.72 -40.98 -52.78
C TYR A 903 5.22 -39.65 -52.19
N ASP A 904 4.46 -38.57 -52.32
CA ASP A 904 4.81 -37.28 -51.72
C ASP A 904 4.03 -37.07 -50.41
N VAL A 905 4.74 -36.92 -49.30
CA VAL A 905 4.19 -36.65 -47.96
C VAL A 905 4.46 -35.20 -47.56
N LYS A 906 3.52 -34.53 -46.88
CA LYS A 906 3.72 -33.18 -46.34
C LYS A 906 3.81 -33.18 -44.83
N PHE A 907 4.88 -32.57 -44.32
CA PHE A 907 5.02 -32.19 -42.93
C PHE A 907 4.80 -30.68 -42.77
N SER A 908 3.93 -30.29 -41.83
CA SER A 908 3.61 -28.89 -41.54
C SER A 908 3.82 -28.57 -40.06
N VAL A 909 4.38 -27.40 -39.79
CA VAL A 909 4.64 -26.90 -38.43
C VAL A 909 3.83 -25.63 -38.20
N THR A 910 3.20 -25.49 -37.03
CA THR A 910 2.52 -24.26 -36.58
C THR A 910 3.10 -23.81 -35.24
N GLY A 911 3.03 -22.52 -34.94
CA GLY A 911 3.49 -21.95 -33.67
C GLY A 911 5.01 -21.72 -33.55
N THR A 912 5.80 -22.10 -34.56
CA THR A 912 7.25 -21.80 -34.66
C THR A 912 7.67 -21.65 -36.14
N THR A 913 8.83 -21.05 -36.40
CA THR A 913 9.46 -20.94 -37.72
C THR A 913 10.48 -22.06 -37.99
N ALA A 914 10.68 -22.99 -37.05
CA ALA A 914 11.61 -24.11 -37.20
C ALA A 914 11.21 -25.05 -38.36
N THR A 915 12.19 -25.47 -39.16
CA THR A 915 11.99 -26.42 -40.28
C THR A 915 12.16 -27.86 -39.80
N PRO A 916 11.22 -28.78 -40.07
CA PRO A 916 11.30 -30.17 -39.61
C PRO A 916 12.42 -30.95 -40.29
N VAL A 917 13.20 -31.69 -39.50
CA VAL A 917 14.21 -32.63 -39.99
C VAL A 917 13.54 -33.97 -40.27
N VAL A 918 13.65 -34.48 -41.50
CA VAL A 918 13.01 -35.74 -41.92
C VAL A 918 14.03 -36.83 -42.18
N THR A 919 13.83 -37.99 -41.56
CA THR A 919 14.70 -39.17 -41.66
C THR A 919 13.90 -40.42 -42.03
N CYS A 920 14.56 -41.44 -42.59
CA CYS A 920 13.93 -42.72 -42.89
C CYS A 920 14.92 -43.89 -42.76
N ASN A 921 14.41 -45.12 -42.61
CA ASN A 921 15.23 -46.33 -42.65
C ASN A 921 15.61 -46.66 -44.11
N GLY A 922 16.80 -46.19 -44.53
CA GLY A 922 17.27 -46.11 -45.91
C GLY A 922 17.42 -47.43 -46.69
N LYS A 923 17.14 -48.58 -46.08
CA LYS A 923 17.17 -49.88 -46.79
C LYS A 923 15.88 -50.17 -47.56
N VAL A 924 14.72 -49.76 -47.04
CA VAL A 924 13.38 -50.10 -47.59
C VAL A 924 12.80 -48.94 -48.40
N VAL A 925 13.03 -47.70 -47.98
CA VAL A 925 12.60 -46.48 -48.70
C VAL A 925 13.72 -45.44 -48.71
N SER A 926 13.70 -44.55 -49.69
CA SER A 926 14.51 -43.32 -49.69
C SER A 926 13.63 -42.08 -49.65
N VAL A 927 14.09 -41.02 -48.98
CA VAL A 927 13.38 -39.73 -48.87
C VAL A 927 14.19 -38.62 -49.51
N ALA A 928 13.54 -37.75 -50.28
CA ALA A 928 14.14 -36.54 -50.86
C ALA A 928 13.23 -35.31 -50.66
N PRO A 929 13.75 -34.16 -50.21
CA PRO A 929 12.96 -32.94 -50.04
C PRO A 929 12.52 -32.35 -51.39
N ARG A 930 11.30 -31.80 -51.45
CA ARG A 930 10.75 -31.10 -52.64
C ARG A 930 10.49 -29.61 -52.41
N GLY A 931 10.65 -29.13 -51.17
CA GLY A 931 10.34 -27.76 -50.76
C GLY A 931 8.94 -27.65 -50.12
N ASN A 932 8.69 -26.55 -49.40
CA ASN A 932 7.40 -26.24 -48.76
C ASN A 932 6.87 -27.34 -47.80
N GLY A 933 7.78 -28.03 -47.11
CA GLY A 933 7.45 -29.13 -46.19
C GLY A 933 7.06 -30.45 -46.86
N VAL A 934 7.17 -30.55 -48.19
CA VAL A 934 6.86 -31.77 -48.95
C VAL A 934 8.12 -32.61 -49.18
N TYR A 935 8.01 -33.92 -48.96
CA TYR A 935 9.07 -34.91 -49.10
C TYR A 935 8.61 -36.07 -49.98
N ARG A 936 9.46 -36.46 -50.93
CA ARG A 936 9.21 -37.61 -51.81
C ARG A 936 9.81 -38.87 -51.22
N ILE A 937 8.97 -39.86 -50.98
CA ILE A 937 9.32 -41.21 -50.57
C ILE A 937 9.38 -42.09 -51.82
N THR A 938 10.45 -42.88 -51.99
CA THR A 938 10.59 -43.88 -53.06
C THR A 938 10.76 -45.26 -52.44
N GLY A 939 9.96 -46.25 -52.88
CA GLY A 939 10.12 -47.64 -52.44
C GLY A 939 11.36 -48.29 -53.05
N VAL A 940 12.25 -48.86 -52.25
CA VAL A 940 13.53 -49.42 -52.70
C VAL A 940 13.51 -50.94 -52.66
N THR A 941 13.30 -51.54 -51.48
CA THR A 941 13.19 -53.00 -51.32
C THR A 941 11.91 -53.37 -50.57
N PRO A 942 11.34 -54.57 -50.78
CA PRO A 942 10.20 -55.02 -49.98
C PRO A 942 10.51 -55.01 -48.47
N GLY A 943 9.57 -54.51 -47.65
CA GLY A 943 9.73 -54.36 -46.21
C GLY A 943 8.84 -53.25 -45.63
N THR A 944 8.96 -53.00 -44.33
CA THR A 944 8.29 -51.87 -43.65
C THR A 944 9.33 -50.85 -43.22
N ALA A 945 9.09 -49.57 -43.52
CA ALA A 945 9.89 -48.43 -43.13
C ALA A 945 9.07 -47.41 -42.34
N TYR A 946 9.78 -46.58 -41.59
CA TYR A 946 9.22 -45.43 -40.88
C TYR A 946 9.93 -44.17 -41.39
N VAL A 947 9.14 -43.20 -41.83
CA VAL A 947 9.61 -41.85 -42.18
C VAL A 947 9.24 -40.93 -41.03
N GLN A 948 10.23 -40.42 -40.32
CA GLN A 948 10.04 -39.60 -39.12
C GLN A 948 10.43 -38.16 -39.40
N ALA A 949 9.58 -37.22 -39.01
CA ALA A 949 9.88 -35.80 -38.99
C ALA A 949 10.01 -35.33 -37.54
N THR A 950 11.01 -34.50 -37.24
CA THR A 950 11.34 -34.04 -35.88
C THR A 950 11.54 -32.52 -35.84
N VAL A 951 11.01 -31.87 -34.79
CA VAL A 951 11.22 -30.45 -34.43
C VAL A 951 11.43 -30.40 -32.91
N GLY A 952 12.61 -29.99 -32.45
CA GLY A 952 12.97 -30.07 -31.03
C GLY A 952 12.88 -31.52 -30.51
N ALA A 953 12.21 -31.72 -29.36
CA ALA A 953 11.92 -33.04 -28.81
C ALA A 953 10.67 -33.73 -29.42
N THR A 954 9.94 -33.03 -30.29
CA THR A 954 8.65 -33.49 -30.84
C THR A 954 8.85 -34.19 -32.19
N HIS A 955 8.23 -35.35 -32.40
CA HIS A 955 8.29 -36.07 -33.68
C HIS A 955 6.94 -36.60 -34.14
N VAL A 956 6.79 -36.78 -35.46
CA VAL A 956 5.68 -37.50 -36.10
C VAL A 956 6.23 -38.53 -37.07
N THR A 957 5.56 -39.67 -37.19
CA THR A 957 6.05 -40.79 -38.00
C THR A 957 4.99 -41.25 -39.00
N VAL A 958 5.43 -41.55 -40.22
CA VAL A 958 4.61 -42.13 -41.30
C VAL A 958 5.12 -43.54 -41.59
N THR A 959 4.23 -44.53 -41.52
CA THR A 959 4.59 -45.94 -41.77
C THR A 959 4.46 -46.26 -43.26
N VAL A 960 5.51 -46.78 -43.87
CA VAL A 960 5.53 -47.11 -45.31
C VAL A 960 5.80 -48.59 -45.51
N LYS A 961 4.91 -49.30 -46.20
CA LYS A 961 5.04 -50.72 -46.52
C LYS A 961 5.34 -50.90 -48.00
N VAL A 962 6.50 -51.46 -48.32
CA VAL A 962 6.90 -51.77 -49.69
C VAL A 962 6.67 -53.26 -49.94
N VAL A 963 5.82 -53.62 -50.91
CA VAL A 963 5.46 -55.02 -51.21
C VAL A 963 5.46 -55.24 -52.72
N ALA A 964 6.13 -56.28 -53.20
CA ALA A 964 6.19 -56.60 -54.62
C ALA A 964 4.77 -56.80 -55.20
N GLY A 965 4.45 -56.09 -56.29
CA GLY A 965 3.15 -56.16 -56.96
C GLY A 965 1.97 -55.49 -56.22
N ALA A 966 2.20 -54.77 -55.12
CA ALA A 966 1.12 -54.10 -54.41
C ALA A 966 0.56 -52.90 -55.18
N ALA A 967 -0.77 -52.78 -55.17
CA ALA A 967 -1.46 -51.57 -55.59
C ALA A 967 -1.17 -50.41 -54.61
N ALA A 968 -1.00 -49.21 -55.15
CA ALA A 968 -0.80 -48.01 -54.34
C ALA A 968 -2.04 -47.74 -53.46
N SER A 969 -1.85 -47.75 -52.14
CA SER A 969 -2.94 -47.51 -51.18
C SER A 969 -2.38 -46.86 -49.91
N GLY A 970 -3.07 -45.84 -49.40
CA GLY A 970 -2.62 -45.10 -48.22
C GLY A 970 -3.77 -44.60 -47.37
N VAL A 971 -3.48 -44.39 -46.09
CA VAL A 971 -4.43 -43.81 -45.13
C VAL A 971 -4.12 -42.32 -45.00
N LYS A 972 -5.02 -41.49 -45.54
CA LYS A 972 -5.03 -40.05 -45.28
C LYS A 972 -5.39 -39.82 -43.82
N GLY A 973 -4.48 -39.23 -43.06
CA GLY A 973 -4.67 -39.01 -41.64
C GLY A 973 -3.68 -37.97 -41.14
N ASN A 974 -4.16 -37.04 -40.32
CA ASN A 974 -3.32 -36.01 -39.72
C ASN A 974 -2.62 -36.64 -38.50
N ASN A 975 -1.41 -37.16 -38.66
CA ASN A 975 -0.61 -37.51 -37.49
C ASN A 975 -0.08 -36.20 -36.89
N VAL A 976 -0.65 -35.75 -35.77
CA VAL A 976 -0.35 -34.45 -35.14
C VAL A 976 0.29 -34.68 -33.79
N SER A 977 1.40 -34.00 -33.55
CA SER A 977 2.03 -33.91 -32.24
C SER A 977 2.13 -32.44 -31.83
N VAL A 978 1.83 -32.15 -30.57
CA VAL A 978 1.95 -30.78 -30.01
C VAL A 978 3.41 -30.51 -29.71
N LEU A 979 3.92 -29.34 -30.10
CA LEU A 979 5.28 -28.95 -29.79
C LEU A 979 5.42 -28.81 -28.27
N ARG A 980 6.44 -29.47 -27.73
CA ARG A 980 6.86 -29.39 -26.33
C ARG A 980 8.12 -28.57 -26.20
#